data_AF-A0AAU9KKE1-F1
#
_entry.id   AF-A0AAU9KKE1-F1
#
_cell.length_a   1.000
_cell.length_b   1.000
_cell.length_c   1.000
_cell.angle_alpha   90.00
_cell.angle_beta   90.00
_cell.angle_gamma   90.00
#
_symmetry.space_group_name_H-M   'P 1'
#
loop_
_entity.id
_entity.type
_entity.pdbx_description
1 polymer ?
#
loop_
_entity_poly.entity_id
_entity_poly.type
_entity_poly.pdbx_seq_one_letter_code
_entity_poly.pdbx_strand_id
1 'polypeptide(L)'
;MEQKQQFKLFIDILEFRNLIIGSLKDLPNPMIIVSFLSKSARTSLFPKKSSSIVMETLQMEKLMLSIDEFENEEIEIKAVHQVSLQRPLVIGTFRIKIKQVYLYLGHHLYNQWCALTNDAEINGYIRFSIAALRAGDELSFLPDKKDFVNEYDTNILGLPESAKSSIQLIVNIHRGELEMNRIQVESNTYITVSLAGTISKTKVARCTYSPEWKEKLLIPVPQPTMAHEIEIRIMITQRYANDLIIDKIAIPYMPLLAEPREHFWINIYEGEKKEIYSGRILVSIKIDEQNTDPIHQNLPAKIGVTPNIQTYIVWMEVLEIAGFGLNVPLKIQLELGKDKFESHWVEAQNQRWIWGKFGKFPEWFVDLPEDPAQLPKFIFKVIAKLDKHEKCIAVMAFNSEELVKTGAKPLKPAWKMFSNVQDKKNKNSKNNLVGSALFRLNMTAVGNVNYFRPDNFEINYKPFEVIAVALQAQGIKISDVGGLCDPFVTISINGVSKMTEIQYQCLNPQWNQIISWRIDLPENLTDCTLFQVDLWDWNEFPQENENEGVITLDPSSIKLAENFDEIPPIPSWHHLISTSEISKPKILMSFLLIPLRDKKQIIPIPSIEKILSFAACNLQILIIGTRKLQPYGLMPLKSPFVRVSASNSQASDTRIGFRQYDTKGSNHNYLEIINMKLNVLKDPEFSPCVVFKVLERATTSENLLGAISINLGKYLPWMSLGKYNYEEYAEPPKAFNMQKLKTYNQFDENSDENEEEEEVETREMDQTETDTDFILGEKLNYKIGDGVIHIDYDTVDLTFDEPEKKVYKENKQLWPGYEPPNPNRNVIEGTFEDNYGVKIPFETFQLKRLSDTGKLMITGYLRCIIRMTYDSNPDQKYLNSIIKRYKEVDTLTARFYVLSAKNLSIKDEKPPSSYVWLNSVEGIEDYRFDKRVFNENSDPLIMTCYSMKAKNPDEFYVNLSLYDKQEQRNDELIGYTEYDLEQRWFNTEYQEIKFKGLKEIPIETRDLYSGHTAMKQGEVQVWLELLTSKEAAENPEEILMQRSDTDFELRVIVWKLKDLRLKKCKNLCVKGYVEFEKDNEIEQVTDVHKDAKDTAVFNWRFKFRFKLPAFDSMLMIELYDAKKDKLLGTADIDLNDFYMEVQKSLGISSLPRTWINVYSTKDEELIGKIQLEASMLLAEDADMDPVGEGRSGPNKDPPLETPEAGRGFQEIENEIYSAEEDLKSLRKKFRIYIALFICIIICVTVPIVIVSAI
;
A
#
# COMPACT_ATOMS: atom_id res chain seq x y z
N MET A 1 19.22 -13.67 32.66
CA MET A 1 19.17 -13.31 31.22
C MET A 1 18.70 -11.86 31.14
N GLU A 2 19.26 -11.04 30.25
CA GLU A 2 18.74 -9.70 30.03
C GLU A 2 17.37 -9.73 29.35
N GLN A 3 16.46 -8.85 29.76
CA GLN A 3 15.12 -8.79 29.21
C GLN A 3 15.12 -8.02 27.87
N LYS A 4 15.44 -8.72 26.78
CA LYS A 4 15.45 -8.12 25.43
C LYS A 4 14.08 -7.53 25.06
N GLN A 5 14.09 -6.35 24.46
CA GLN A 5 12.90 -5.57 24.08
C GLN A 5 12.83 -5.43 22.55
N GLN A 6 11.61 -5.39 22.01
CA GLN A 6 11.40 -5.24 20.57
C GLN A 6 11.31 -3.77 20.16
N PHE A 7 12.12 -3.41 19.17
CA PHE A 7 12.11 -2.12 18.48
C PHE A 7 11.78 -2.28 16.98
N LYS A 8 11.34 -1.18 16.37
CA LYS A 8 11.24 -0.94 14.92
C LYS A 8 12.01 0.35 14.60
N LEU A 9 12.81 0.34 13.54
CA LEU A 9 13.43 1.54 12.98
C LEU A 9 12.74 1.91 11.67
N PHE A 10 12.39 3.19 11.52
CA PHE A 10 12.03 3.81 10.24
C PHE A 10 13.12 4.82 9.91
N ILE A 11 13.75 4.70 8.74
CA ILE A 11 14.84 5.56 8.28
C ILE A 11 14.45 6.20 6.94
N ASP A 12 14.04 7.47 6.96
CA ASP A 12 13.79 8.22 5.73
C ASP A 12 15.11 8.75 5.19
N ILE A 13 15.52 8.31 3.99
CA ILE A 13 16.64 8.91 3.26
C ILE A 13 16.08 10.01 2.36
N LEU A 14 16.30 11.27 2.74
CA LEU A 14 15.66 12.43 2.12
C LEU A 14 16.47 12.91 0.90
N GLU A 15 17.77 13.08 1.06
CA GLU A 15 18.70 13.50 0.01
C GLU A 15 20.16 13.14 0.36
N PHE A 16 21.04 13.10 -0.64
CA PHE A 16 22.49 13.02 -0.46
C PHE A 16 23.20 14.12 -1.26
N ARG A 17 24.38 14.53 -0.81
CA ARG A 17 25.15 15.61 -1.44
C ARG A 17 26.65 15.37 -1.42
N ASN A 18 27.31 15.90 -2.45
CA ASN A 18 28.77 15.99 -2.58
C ASN A 18 29.47 14.64 -2.32
N LEU A 19 28.91 13.54 -2.83
CA LEU A 19 29.54 12.23 -2.76
C LEU A 19 30.77 12.18 -3.69
N ILE A 20 31.95 11.90 -3.12
CA ILE A 20 33.25 11.95 -3.80
C ILE A 20 33.82 10.53 -3.97
N ILE A 21 34.41 10.23 -5.13
CA ILE A 21 35.17 9.00 -5.36
C ILE A 21 36.52 9.33 -5.96
N GLY A 22 37.57 9.04 -5.19
CA GLY A 22 38.96 9.23 -5.61
C GLY A 22 39.29 10.68 -5.98
N SER A 23 40.41 10.85 -6.69
CA SER A 23 40.97 12.15 -7.05
C SER A 23 40.33 12.73 -8.33
N LEU A 24 39.13 13.29 -8.17
CA LEU A 24 38.56 14.35 -9.02
C LEU A 24 38.43 14.03 -10.53
N LYS A 25 37.40 13.25 -10.91
CA LYS A 25 36.57 13.55 -12.11
C LYS A 25 35.31 12.70 -12.32
N ASP A 26 35.29 11.44 -11.88
CA ASP A 26 34.15 10.56 -12.16
C ASP A 26 32.98 10.78 -11.20
N LEU A 27 31.76 10.81 -11.75
CA LEU A 27 30.52 10.90 -10.98
C LEU A 27 30.17 9.53 -10.36
N PRO A 28 29.81 9.46 -9.08
CA PRO A 28 29.48 8.20 -8.44
C PRO A 28 28.15 7.63 -8.92
N ASN A 29 27.92 6.34 -8.66
CA ASN A 29 26.61 5.67 -8.74
C ASN A 29 26.13 5.31 -7.31
N PRO A 30 25.61 6.26 -6.50
CA PRO A 30 25.29 5.97 -5.12
C PRO A 30 24.14 4.97 -4.95
N MET A 31 24.35 4.04 -4.05
CA MET A 31 23.31 3.30 -3.34
C MET A 31 23.57 3.53 -1.85
N ILE A 32 22.54 3.88 -1.09
CA ILE A 32 22.66 4.10 0.36
C ILE A 32 22.18 2.83 1.05
N ILE A 33 23.01 2.31 1.94
CA ILE A 33 22.77 1.09 2.71
C ILE A 33 22.71 1.48 4.19
N VAL A 34 21.65 1.09 4.87
CA VAL A 34 21.47 1.26 6.32
C VAL A 34 21.55 -0.11 6.95
N SER A 35 22.44 -0.29 7.94
CA SER A 35 22.67 -1.57 8.62
C SER A 35 22.59 -1.40 10.13
N PHE A 36 22.04 -2.39 10.83
CA PHE A 36 21.88 -2.40 12.28
C PHE A 36 21.68 -3.85 12.74
N LEU A 37 22.49 -4.30 13.71
CA LEU A 37 22.67 -5.73 14.03
C LEU A 37 22.97 -6.53 12.74
N SER A 38 22.42 -7.74 12.60
CA SER A 38 22.52 -8.60 11.41
C SER A 38 21.67 -8.16 10.20
N LYS A 39 20.91 -7.06 10.30
CA LYS A 39 19.97 -6.62 9.26
C LYS A 39 20.51 -5.43 8.48
N SER A 40 20.16 -5.36 7.20
CA SER A 40 20.43 -4.19 6.34
C SER A 40 19.29 -3.91 5.36
N ALA A 41 19.02 -2.64 5.11
CA ALA A 41 18.13 -2.12 4.07
C ALA A 41 18.92 -1.22 3.11
N ARG A 42 18.39 -0.97 1.91
CA ARG A 42 19.08 -0.17 0.88
C ARG A 42 18.11 0.60 -0.01
N THR A 43 18.54 1.77 -0.48
CA THR A 43 17.81 2.58 -1.46
C THR A 43 17.89 2.01 -2.87
N SER A 44 17.17 2.62 -3.81
CA SER A 44 17.44 2.52 -5.24
C SER A 44 18.85 2.99 -5.60
N LEU A 45 19.27 2.71 -6.84
CA LEU A 45 20.58 3.09 -7.40
C LEU A 45 20.47 4.40 -8.20
N PHE A 46 21.34 5.36 -7.87
CA PHE A 46 21.36 6.68 -8.49
C PHE A 46 22.56 6.79 -9.47
N PRO A 47 22.42 6.45 -10.76
CA PRO A 47 23.56 6.46 -11.70
C PRO A 47 24.09 7.88 -11.95
N LYS A 48 25.42 8.04 -11.88
CA LYS A 48 26.18 9.26 -12.19
C LYS A 48 25.67 10.54 -11.49
N LYS A 49 25.43 10.47 -10.18
CA LYS A 49 25.00 11.62 -9.35
C LYS A 49 25.83 11.74 -8.06
N SER A 50 26.59 12.81 -7.88
CA SER A 50 27.22 13.17 -6.59
C SER A 50 26.24 13.77 -5.59
N SER A 51 25.13 14.33 -6.05
CA SER A 51 24.04 14.89 -5.23
C SER A 51 22.67 14.51 -5.83
N SER A 52 21.69 14.15 -4.99
CA SER A 52 20.30 13.88 -5.41
C SER A 52 19.34 13.98 -4.23
N ILE A 53 18.11 14.40 -4.52
CA ILE A 53 16.95 14.04 -3.70
C ILE A 53 16.70 12.53 -3.86
N VAL A 54 16.26 11.87 -2.79
CA VAL A 54 16.00 10.43 -2.69
C VAL A 54 14.54 10.19 -2.33
N MET A 55 14.11 10.63 -1.13
CA MET A 55 12.75 10.43 -0.58
C MET A 55 12.32 8.96 -0.50
N GLU A 56 13.20 8.09 0.01
CA GLU A 56 12.93 6.66 0.21
C GLU A 56 12.93 6.31 1.71
N THR A 57 11.84 5.72 2.19
CA THR A 57 11.74 5.19 3.56
C THR A 57 12.25 3.75 3.62
N LEU A 58 13.26 3.50 4.45
CA LEU A 58 13.79 2.18 4.75
C LEU A 58 13.29 1.74 6.14
N GLN A 59 12.71 0.54 6.23
CA GLN A 59 12.11 0.04 7.47
C GLN A 59 12.83 -1.22 7.95
N MET A 60 13.25 -1.23 9.22
CA MET A 60 13.93 -2.36 9.86
C MET A 60 13.09 -2.82 11.06
N GLU A 61 12.32 -3.88 10.83
CA GLU A 61 11.40 -4.46 11.80
C GLU A 61 12.04 -5.54 12.67
N LYS A 62 11.35 -5.88 13.77
CA LYS A 62 11.60 -7.08 14.58
C LYS A 62 13.06 -7.08 15.10
N LEU A 63 13.48 -5.96 15.70
CA LEU A 63 14.82 -5.76 16.28
C LEU A 63 14.77 -6.06 17.78
N MET A 64 15.42 -7.13 18.23
CA MET A 64 15.41 -7.57 19.62
C MET A 64 16.69 -7.14 20.32
N LEU A 65 16.61 -6.08 21.13
CA LEU A 65 17.77 -5.48 21.81
C LEU A 65 17.74 -5.79 23.31
N SER A 66 18.84 -6.30 23.84
CA SER A 66 19.14 -6.30 25.28
C SER A 66 19.37 -4.87 25.79
N ILE A 67 19.64 -4.73 27.10
CA ILE A 67 19.99 -3.42 27.65
C ILE A 67 21.37 -3.02 27.10
N ASP A 68 22.37 -3.91 27.20
CA ASP A 68 23.71 -3.69 26.63
C ASP A 68 23.68 -3.38 25.12
N GLU A 69 22.85 -4.07 24.33
CA GLU A 69 22.72 -3.82 22.89
C GLU A 69 22.05 -2.47 22.60
N PHE A 70 20.98 -2.11 23.32
CA PHE A 70 20.35 -0.78 23.18
C PHE A 70 21.31 0.36 23.58
N GLU A 71 22.09 0.17 24.65
CA GLU A 71 23.11 1.10 25.13
C GLU A 71 24.26 1.32 24.12
N ASN A 72 24.61 0.30 23.34
CA ASN A 72 25.88 0.27 22.59
C ASN A 72 25.81 0.11 21.08
N GLU A 73 24.77 -0.51 20.52
CA GLU A 73 24.71 -0.80 19.09
C GLU A 73 24.46 0.44 18.22
N GLU A 74 25.12 0.46 17.07
CA GLU A 74 25.19 1.61 16.16
C GLU A 74 24.45 1.34 14.84
N ILE A 75 23.53 2.23 14.50
CA ILE A 75 22.89 2.29 13.18
C ILE A 75 23.93 2.85 12.21
N GLU A 76 24.37 2.03 11.26
CA GLU A 76 25.37 2.38 10.26
C GLU A 76 24.69 2.82 8.96
N ILE A 77 24.92 4.06 8.53
CA ILE A 77 24.48 4.60 7.24
C ILE A 77 25.70 4.71 6.33
N LYS A 78 25.67 4.04 5.17
CA LYS A 78 26.82 3.87 4.28
C LYS A 78 26.43 4.16 2.84
N ALA A 79 27.11 5.10 2.19
CA ALA A 79 27.00 5.27 0.75
C ALA A 79 28.01 4.36 0.05
N VAL A 80 27.57 3.64 -0.97
CA VAL A 80 28.44 2.81 -1.82
C VAL A 80 28.27 3.17 -3.29
N HIS A 81 29.35 3.01 -4.05
CA HIS A 81 29.36 3.06 -5.50
C HIS A 81 29.10 1.66 -6.05
N GLN A 82 27.93 1.47 -6.69
CA GLN A 82 27.62 0.20 -7.34
C GLN A 82 27.96 0.24 -8.84
N VAL A 83 28.70 -0.78 -9.29
CA VAL A 83 28.90 -1.12 -10.70
C VAL A 83 28.39 -2.54 -10.90
N SER A 84 27.82 -2.84 -12.07
CA SER A 84 27.34 -4.19 -12.40
C SER A 84 28.47 -5.23 -12.24
N LEU A 85 28.15 -6.36 -11.59
CA LEU A 85 29.04 -7.51 -11.40
C LEU A 85 30.34 -7.24 -10.58
N GLN A 86 30.48 -6.08 -9.93
CA GLN A 86 31.61 -5.78 -9.04
C GLN A 86 31.17 -5.59 -7.59
N ARG A 87 32.09 -5.86 -6.65
CA ARG A 87 31.87 -5.59 -5.22
C ARG A 87 31.72 -4.08 -5.03
N PRO A 88 30.65 -3.58 -4.38
CA PRO A 88 30.45 -2.15 -4.18
C PRO A 88 31.62 -1.51 -3.42
N LEU A 89 32.13 -0.39 -3.95
CA LEU A 89 33.16 0.43 -3.30
C LEU A 89 32.48 1.35 -2.28
N VAL A 90 32.98 1.39 -1.05
CA VAL A 90 32.46 2.30 -0.02
C VAL A 90 32.89 3.73 -0.37
N ILE A 91 31.93 4.65 -0.42
CA ILE A 91 32.17 6.09 -0.59
C ILE A 91 32.50 6.69 0.77
N GLY A 92 31.65 6.41 1.77
CA GLY A 92 31.85 6.80 3.15
C GLY A 92 30.74 6.25 4.05
N THR A 93 30.97 6.30 5.35
CA THR A 93 30.12 5.73 6.40
C THR A 93 29.87 6.73 7.53
N PHE A 94 28.68 6.68 8.11
CA PHE A 94 28.26 7.37 9.32
C PHE A 94 27.66 6.35 10.30
N ARG A 95 27.77 6.59 11.62
CA ARG A 95 27.21 5.74 12.67
C ARG A 95 26.59 6.58 13.78
N ILE A 96 25.49 6.07 14.36
CA ILE A 96 24.79 6.69 15.50
C ILE A 96 24.20 5.60 16.40
N LYS A 97 24.32 5.73 17.72
CA LYS A 97 23.78 4.73 18.66
C LYS A 97 22.25 4.80 18.74
N ILE A 98 21.56 3.66 18.79
CA ILE A 98 20.09 3.65 18.84
C ILE A 98 19.55 4.40 20.08
N LYS A 99 20.21 4.25 21.24
CA LYS A 99 19.91 5.02 22.46
C LYS A 99 19.97 6.54 22.26
N GLN A 100 20.82 7.05 21.36
CA GLN A 100 20.84 8.49 21.04
C GLN A 100 19.59 8.91 20.28
N VAL A 101 19.16 8.14 19.27
CA VAL A 101 17.91 8.39 18.52
C VAL A 101 16.69 8.32 19.44
N TYR A 102 16.62 7.30 20.31
CA TYR A 102 15.51 7.08 21.22
C TYR A 102 15.35 8.18 22.29
N LEU A 103 16.39 8.99 22.54
CA LEU A 103 16.34 10.13 23.47
C LEU A 103 15.79 11.43 22.84
N TYR A 104 15.53 11.46 21.53
CA TYR A 104 14.84 12.60 20.90
C TYR A 104 13.33 12.59 21.18
N LEU A 105 12.70 13.75 21.05
CA LEU A 105 11.25 13.93 21.27
C LEU A 105 10.44 13.00 20.34
N GLY A 106 9.51 12.25 20.89
CA GLY A 106 8.75 11.24 20.14
C GLY A 106 9.61 10.08 19.60
N HIS A 107 10.80 9.86 20.18
CA HIS A 107 11.81 8.88 19.76
C HIS A 107 12.26 9.05 18.30
N HIS A 108 12.17 10.28 17.78
CA HIS A 108 12.35 10.61 16.37
C HIS A 108 13.44 11.68 16.17
N LEU A 109 14.57 11.25 15.62
CA LEU A 109 15.61 12.11 15.08
C LEU A 109 15.20 12.62 13.69
N TYR A 110 14.38 13.67 13.63
CA TYR A 110 13.81 14.19 12.39
C TYR A 110 14.79 15.09 11.61
N ASN A 111 14.86 14.91 10.29
CA ASN A 111 15.38 15.88 9.31
C ASN A 111 16.81 16.41 9.59
N GLN A 112 17.73 15.52 9.97
CA GLN A 112 19.13 15.87 10.26
C GLN A 112 20.06 15.62 9.07
N TRP A 113 21.22 16.26 9.10
CA TRP A 113 22.36 15.97 8.24
C TRP A 113 23.41 15.11 8.97
N CYS A 114 24.08 14.21 8.26
CA CYS A 114 25.36 13.65 8.68
C CYS A 114 26.45 13.79 7.61
N ALA A 115 27.69 13.82 8.08
CA ALA A 115 28.89 13.63 7.25
C ALA A 115 29.20 12.14 7.12
N LEU A 116 29.46 11.70 5.89
CA LEU A 116 29.98 10.36 5.59
C LEU A 116 31.50 10.41 5.59
N THR A 117 32.13 9.54 6.37
CA THR A 117 33.59 9.50 6.49
C THR A 117 34.18 8.22 5.90
N ASN A 118 35.37 8.32 5.31
CA ASN A 118 36.20 7.19 4.95
C ASN A 118 37.65 7.54 5.28
N ASP A 119 38.35 6.69 6.03
CA ASP A 119 39.72 6.95 6.52
C ASP A 119 39.90 8.34 7.18
N ALA A 120 38.85 8.80 7.87
CA ALA A 120 38.68 10.13 8.51
C ALA A 120 38.56 11.36 7.57
N GLU A 121 38.61 11.19 6.25
CA GLU A 121 38.20 12.23 5.30
C GLU A 121 36.67 12.24 5.11
N ILE A 122 36.07 13.40 4.80
CA ILE A 122 34.62 13.52 4.53
C ILE A 122 34.35 13.38 3.04
N ASN A 123 33.70 12.29 2.66
CA ASN A 123 33.44 11.91 1.27
C ASN A 123 32.00 12.21 0.81
N GLY A 124 31.28 13.06 1.56
CA GLY A 124 29.96 13.57 1.25
C GLY A 124 28.99 13.54 2.43
N TYR A 125 27.71 13.76 2.17
CA TYR A 125 26.70 13.99 3.20
C TYR A 125 25.37 13.32 2.86
N ILE A 126 24.62 12.89 3.88
CA ILE A 126 23.24 12.40 3.76
C ILE A 126 22.34 13.21 4.69
N ARG A 127 21.13 13.52 4.21
CA ARG A 127 20.03 14.04 5.01
C ARG A 127 19.01 12.95 5.25
N PHE A 128 18.60 12.77 6.50
CA PHE A 128 17.75 11.67 6.90
C PHE A 128 16.84 12.01 8.08
N SER A 129 15.85 11.14 8.32
CA SER A 129 15.15 11.04 9.61
C SER A 129 15.27 9.60 10.13
N ILE A 130 15.41 9.39 11.45
CA ILE A 130 15.25 8.07 12.08
C ILE A 130 14.20 8.15 13.18
N ALA A 131 13.13 7.36 13.10
CA ALA A 131 12.26 7.07 14.23
C ALA A 131 12.59 5.67 14.78
N ALA A 132 12.83 5.58 16.08
CA ALA A 132 13.09 4.33 16.80
C ALA A 132 11.95 4.06 17.77
N LEU A 133 11.05 3.15 17.44
CA LEU A 133 9.83 2.89 18.21
C LEU A 133 9.92 1.53 18.92
N ARG A 134 9.70 1.51 20.23
CA ARG A 134 9.49 0.28 21.01
C ARG A 134 8.05 -0.20 20.83
N ALA A 135 7.80 -1.49 21.06
CA ALA A 135 6.43 -2.02 21.16
C ALA A 135 5.63 -1.28 22.25
N GLY A 136 4.67 -0.44 21.83
CA GLY A 136 3.84 0.41 22.69
C GLY A 136 3.96 1.92 22.40
N ASP A 137 4.98 2.35 21.66
CA ASP A 137 5.21 3.78 21.37
C ASP A 137 4.35 4.25 20.19
N GLU A 138 3.53 5.30 20.37
CA GLU A 138 2.80 5.94 19.27
C GLU A 138 3.68 6.97 18.53
N LEU A 139 3.62 6.94 17.19
CA LEU A 139 4.39 7.83 16.32
C LEU A 139 3.83 9.26 16.41
N SER A 140 4.41 10.04 17.31
CA SER A 140 3.94 11.37 17.70
C SER A 140 3.99 12.38 16.54
N PHE A 141 2.98 13.24 16.45
CA PHE A 141 2.94 14.33 15.47
C PHE A 141 4.10 15.30 15.67
N LEU A 142 4.81 15.62 14.58
CA LEU A 142 5.77 16.72 14.55
C LEU A 142 5.04 18.07 14.70
N PRO A 143 5.59 19.06 15.45
CA PRO A 143 5.00 20.39 15.55
C PRO A 143 4.89 21.11 14.19
N ASP A 144 3.99 22.09 14.13
CA ASP A 144 3.66 22.82 12.89
C ASP A 144 4.88 23.53 12.28
N LYS A 145 4.92 23.67 10.95
CA LYS A 145 6.05 24.16 10.15
C LYS A 145 6.50 25.61 10.46
N LYS A 146 5.86 26.28 11.41
CA LYS A 146 6.04 27.70 11.73
C LYS A 146 7.02 27.95 12.88
N ASP A 147 7.23 26.97 13.76
CA ASP A 147 7.98 27.17 15.01
C ASP A 147 9.47 26.74 14.92
N PHE A 148 9.87 26.07 13.84
CA PHE A 148 11.26 25.61 13.63
C PHE A 148 12.08 26.56 12.75
N VAL A 149 12.82 27.48 13.36
CA VAL A 149 13.69 28.44 12.67
C VAL A 149 15.09 27.86 12.42
N ASN A 150 15.36 27.36 11.21
CA ASN A 150 16.69 27.17 10.58
C ASN A 150 17.84 26.46 11.36
N GLU A 151 17.65 25.94 12.58
CA GLU A 151 18.74 25.33 13.40
C GLU A 151 19.26 23.98 12.87
N TYR A 152 18.58 23.36 11.90
CA TYR A 152 18.93 22.01 11.42
C TYR A 152 19.99 21.96 10.30
N ASP A 153 20.24 23.06 9.58
CA ASP A 153 21.26 23.09 8.51
C ASP A 153 22.70 23.39 9.02
N THR A 154 22.88 23.53 10.34
CA THR A 154 24.18 23.72 11.01
C THR A 154 24.64 22.50 11.81
N ASN A 155 23.72 21.72 12.38
CA ASN A 155 24.03 20.62 13.30
C ASN A 155 24.32 19.30 12.56
N ILE A 156 25.36 19.29 11.71
CA ILE A 156 25.74 18.11 10.93
C ILE A 156 26.41 17.07 11.85
N LEU A 157 25.76 15.91 11.97
CA LEU A 157 26.21 14.80 12.81
C LEU A 157 27.44 14.11 12.20
N GLY A 158 28.31 13.57 13.04
CA GLY A 158 29.49 12.80 12.61
C GLY A 158 30.67 13.64 12.08
N LEU A 159 30.65 14.96 12.18
CA LEU A 159 31.79 15.81 11.82
C LEU A 159 33.00 15.56 12.76
N PRO A 160 34.18 15.21 12.21
CA PRO A 160 35.43 15.24 12.98
C PRO A 160 35.70 16.63 13.57
N GLU A 161 36.30 16.71 14.76
CA GLU A 161 36.66 18.01 15.35
C GLU A 161 37.67 18.77 14.49
N SER A 162 38.56 18.06 13.79
CA SER A 162 39.50 18.60 12.80
C SER A 162 38.83 19.15 11.53
N ALA A 163 37.57 18.78 11.25
CA ALA A 163 36.84 19.24 10.06
C ALA A 163 36.02 20.52 10.33
N LYS A 164 35.83 20.90 11.60
CA LYS A 164 35.09 22.10 12.04
C LYS A 164 35.91 23.38 11.81
N SER A 165 36.16 23.69 10.56
CA SER A 165 36.64 25.00 10.14
C SER A 165 35.49 25.99 10.08
N SER A 166 35.80 27.26 9.83
CA SER A 166 34.81 28.26 9.46
C SER A 166 35.45 29.19 8.44
N ILE A 167 34.64 29.72 7.52
CA ILE A 167 35.07 30.69 6.50
C ILE A 167 34.31 32.00 6.67
N GLN A 168 34.84 33.09 6.11
CA GLN A 168 34.22 34.40 6.27
C GLN A 168 33.24 34.72 5.14
N LEU A 169 31.95 34.83 5.44
CA LEU A 169 31.00 35.56 4.59
C LEU A 169 31.16 37.06 4.85
N ILE A 170 31.29 37.84 3.76
CA ILE A 170 31.53 39.27 3.79
C ILE A 170 30.45 39.97 2.96
N VAL A 171 29.53 40.64 3.64
CA VAL A 171 28.41 41.36 3.02
C VAL A 171 28.55 42.86 3.33
N ASN A 172 28.88 43.67 2.31
CA ASN A 172 28.85 45.13 2.45
C ASN A 172 27.46 45.65 2.05
N ILE A 173 26.80 46.36 2.97
CA ILE A 173 25.52 47.03 2.79
C ILE A 173 25.81 48.52 2.69
N HIS A 174 25.65 49.07 1.48
CA HIS A 174 26.13 50.41 1.14
C HIS A 174 25.08 51.48 1.47
N ARG A 175 23.98 51.47 0.70
CA ARG A 175 22.86 52.42 0.81
C ARG A 175 21.56 51.82 0.27
N GLY A 176 20.42 52.38 0.66
CA GLY A 176 19.10 52.08 0.12
C GLY A 176 18.42 53.29 -0.52
N GLU A 177 17.39 53.02 -1.30
CA GLU A 177 16.46 53.97 -1.93
C GLU A 177 15.04 53.42 -1.69
N LEU A 178 14.31 53.96 -0.72
CA LEU A 178 13.06 53.38 -0.17
C LEU A 178 11.81 54.22 -0.48
N GLU A 179 10.67 53.55 -0.65
CA GLU A 179 9.38 54.13 -1.04
C GLU A 179 8.44 54.43 0.15
N MET A 180 7.51 55.36 -0.03
CA MET A 180 6.83 56.08 1.07
C MET A 180 5.51 55.45 1.57
N ASN A 181 4.82 54.66 0.74
CA ASN A 181 3.35 54.60 0.76
C ASN A 181 2.66 53.99 2.00
N ARG A 182 3.37 53.33 2.92
CA ARG A 182 2.84 52.87 4.22
C ARG A 182 3.77 53.08 5.41
N ILE A 183 4.92 53.70 5.19
CA ILE A 183 5.95 53.91 6.21
C ILE A 183 5.53 55.12 7.06
N GLN A 184 5.04 54.89 8.28
CA GLN A 184 4.66 55.97 9.19
C GLN A 184 5.88 56.85 9.54
N VAL A 185 5.62 58.13 9.83
CA VAL A 185 6.61 59.24 9.85
C VAL A 185 7.77 59.09 10.85
N GLU A 186 7.72 58.11 11.77
CA GLU A 186 8.80 57.78 12.73
C GLU A 186 9.52 56.43 12.46
N SER A 187 9.27 55.80 11.31
CA SER A 187 9.81 54.46 11.01
C SER A 187 11.34 54.49 10.88
N ASN A 188 12.01 53.54 11.53
CA ASN A 188 13.45 53.33 11.41
C ASN A 188 13.70 51.96 10.77
N THR A 189 14.68 51.87 9.88
CA THR A 189 14.97 50.66 9.10
C THR A 189 16.34 50.08 9.42
N TYR A 190 16.42 48.75 9.44
CA TYR A 190 17.69 48.03 9.49
C TYR A 190 17.59 46.76 8.66
N ILE A 191 18.75 46.20 8.33
CA ILE A 191 18.85 44.97 7.54
C ILE A 191 19.46 43.90 8.43
N THR A 192 18.86 42.71 8.41
CA THR A 192 19.48 41.50 8.95
C THR A 192 19.97 40.63 7.80
N VAL A 193 21.12 39.99 8.00
CA VAL A 193 21.70 39.03 7.07
C VAL A 193 21.99 37.77 7.86
N SER A 194 21.47 36.64 7.39
CA SER A 194 21.61 35.34 8.04
C SER A 194 21.97 34.23 7.06
N LEU A 195 22.96 33.43 7.43
CA LEU A 195 23.35 32.18 6.77
C LEU A 195 23.76 31.20 7.86
N ALA A 196 23.39 29.91 7.71
CA ALA A 196 23.83 28.84 8.61
C ALA A 196 23.68 29.20 10.11
N GLY A 197 22.45 29.54 10.51
CA GLY A 197 22.09 29.95 11.89
C GLY A 197 22.66 31.30 12.37
N THR A 198 23.75 31.78 11.77
CA THR A 198 24.45 32.99 12.20
C THR A 198 23.78 34.23 11.63
N ILE A 199 23.34 35.14 12.50
CA ILE A 199 22.63 36.37 12.13
C ILE A 199 23.47 37.60 12.50
N SER A 200 23.75 38.45 11.52
CA SER A 200 24.26 39.81 11.72
C SER A 200 23.20 40.85 11.35
N LYS A 201 23.33 42.06 11.89
CA LYS A 201 22.39 43.18 11.63
C LYS A 201 23.11 44.51 11.51
N THR A 202 22.62 45.37 10.62
CA THR A 202 23.09 46.76 10.52
C THR A 202 22.65 47.59 11.72
N LYS A 203 23.21 48.79 11.84
CA LYS A 203 22.62 49.88 12.61
C LYS A 203 21.26 50.26 12.06
N VAL A 204 20.46 50.88 12.92
CA VAL A 204 19.12 51.39 12.62
C VAL A 204 19.23 52.77 11.98
N ALA A 205 18.88 52.87 10.71
CA ALA A 205 18.74 54.12 9.99
C ALA A 205 17.40 54.77 10.36
N ARG A 206 17.43 56.00 10.88
CA ARG A 206 16.24 56.68 11.42
C ARG A 206 15.62 57.64 10.42
N CYS A 207 14.31 57.54 10.22
CA CYS A 207 13.47 58.49 9.47
C CYS A 207 14.06 58.95 8.13
N THR A 208 14.58 58.02 7.31
CA THR A 208 15.22 58.33 6.02
C THR A 208 14.80 57.37 4.90
N TYR A 209 14.50 57.94 3.73
CA TYR A 209 14.22 57.22 2.48
C TYR A 209 15.49 56.90 1.69
N SER A 210 16.64 57.44 2.11
CA SER A 210 17.96 57.14 1.56
C SER A 210 18.91 56.70 2.68
N PRO A 211 18.66 55.54 3.32
CA PRO A 211 19.52 55.03 4.39
C PRO A 211 20.93 54.71 3.87
N GLU A 212 21.95 55.28 4.51
CA GLU A 212 23.35 54.99 4.21
C GLU A 212 23.99 54.22 5.37
N TRP A 213 23.82 52.89 5.39
CA TRP A 213 24.40 52.05 6.44
C TRP A 213 25.93 52.05 6.41
N LYS A 214 26.53 51.93 5.22
CA LYS A 214 27.99 51.87 5.00
C LYS A 214 28.65 50.87 5.96
N GLU A 215 28.05 49.68 6.10
CA GLU A 215 28.49 48.62 7.01
C GLU A 215 28.89 47.36 6.24
N LYS A 216 30.05 46.81 6.61
CA LYS A 216 30.53 45.50 6.25
C LYS A 216 30.19 44.55 7.37
N LEU A 217 29.28 43.62 7.11
CA LEU A 217 28.99 42.52 8.03
C LEU A 217 29.99 41.39 7.74
N LEU A 218 30.88 41.13 8.70
CA LEU A 218 31.71 39.92 8.74
C LEU A 218 30.90 38.87 9.51
N ILE A 219 30.53 37.80 8.81
CA ILE A 219 29.72 36.71 9.35
C ILE A 219 30.57 35.44 9.25
N PRO A 220 30.88 34.73 10.35
CA PRO A 220 31.51 33.43 10.28
C PRO A 220 30.49 32.40 9.77
N VAL A 221 30.90 31.57 8.82
CA VAL A 221 30.09 30.47 8.30
C VAL A 221 30.74 29.17 8.74
N PRO A 222 30.11 28.38 9.62
CA PRO A 222 30.64 27.08 10.02
C PRO A 222 30.76 26.18 8.79
N GLN A 223 31.89 25.50 8.64
CA GLN A 223 32.11 24.55 7.56
C GLN A 223 32.22 23.12 8.10
N PRO A 224 31.65 22.13 7.39
CA PRO A 224 30.79 22.27 6.20
C PRO A 224 29.43 22.89 6.54
N THR A 225 28.81 23.62 5.59
CA THR A 225 27.44 24.14 5.72
C THR A 225 26.48 23.52 4.71
N MET A 226 25.22 23.32 5.09
CA MET A 226 24.15 22.84 4.21
C MET A 226 23.16 23.94 3.81
N ALA A 227 23.37 25.17 4.29
CA ALA A 227 22.50 26.31 4.02
C ALA A 227 22.65 26.81 2.57
N HIS A 228 21.56 26.73 1.80
CA HIS A 228 21.54 27.10 0.38
C HIS A 228 21.51 28.58 0.09
N GLU A 229 21.01 29.38 1.02
CA GLU A 229 20.59 30.75 0.77
C GLU A 229 21.10 31.68 1.86
N ILE A 230 21.77 32.75 1.46
CA ILE A 230 21.98 33.91 2.30
C ILE A 230 20.65 34.64 2.34
N GLU A 231 20.00 34.63 3.51
CA GLU A 231 18.75 35.34 3.74
C GLU A 231 19.04 36.78 4.17
N ILE A 232 18.49 37.74 3.42
CA ILE A 232 18.52 39.17 3.73
C ILE A 232 17.07 39.61 4.02
N ARG A 233 16.81 40.10 5.23
CA ARG A 233 15.51 40.68 5.61
C ARG A 233 15.66 42.16 5.86
N ILE A 234 14.73 42.96 5.35
CA ILE A 234 14.62 44.39 5.65
C ILE A 234 13.54 44.59 6.71
N MET A 235 13.92 45.19 7.84
CA MET A 235 13.11 45.32 9.05
C MET A 235 12.71 46.78 9.29
N ILE A 236 11.45 47.01 9.68
CA ILE A 236 10.99 48.28 10.25
C ILE A 236 10.84 48.12 11.76
N THR A 237 11.52 48.98 12.53
CA THR A 237 11.37 49.01 14.00
C THR A 237 9.96 49.47 14.39
N GLN A 238 9.27 48.77 15.29
CA GLN A 238 7.98 49.24 15.82
C GLN A 238 8.10 49.66 17.30
N ARG A 239 7.43 50.77 17.66
CA ARG A 239 7.61 51.43 18.97
C ARG A 239 6.92 50.70 20.14
N TYR A 240 5.93 49.86 19.84
CA TYR A 240 5.08 49.15 20.81
C TYR A 240 4.65 47.75 20.33
N ALA A 241 5.35 47.17 19.36
CA ALA A 241 5.05 45.88 18.75
C ALA A 241 6.32 45.26 18.16
N ASN A 242 6.24 44.02 17.65
CA ASN A 242 7.36 43.35 17.00
C ASN A 242 7.76 44.05 15.68
N ASP A 243 9.06 44.03 15.37
CA ASP A 243 9.59 44.59 14.13
C ASP A 243 9.02 43.89 12.90
N LEU A 244 8.63 44.69 11.89
CA LEU A 244 7.96 44.18 10.69
C LEU A 244 8.98 43.91 9.58
N ILE A 245 8.94 42.70 9.02
CA ILE A 245 9.64 42.35 7.78
C ILE A 245 8.92 43.04 6.62
N ILE A 246 9.62 43.84 5.82
CA ILE A 246 9.08 44.37 4.55
C ILE A 246 9.14 43.27 3.49
N ASP A 247 10.34 42.72 3.28
CA ASP A 247 10.63 41.67 2.31
C ASP A 247 11.70 40.71 2.84
N LYS A 248 11.64 39.45 2.37
CA LYS A 248 12.67 38.42 2.48
C LYS A 248 13.29 38.24 1.10
N ILE A 249 14.59 38.47 0.99
CA ILE A 249 15.40 38.13 -0.17
C ILE A 249 16.27 36.92 0.18
N ALA A 250 16.24 35.91 -0.68
CA ALA A 250 17.16 34.79 -0.65
C ALA A 250 18.18 34.94 -1.78
N ILE A 251 19.46 34.69 -1.49
CA ILE A 251 20.55 34.73 -2.47
C ILE A 251 21.27 33.37 -2.42
N PRO A 252 21.30 32.59 -3.51
CA PRO A 252 21.99 31.32 -3.55
C PRO A 252 23.46 31.43 -3.11
N TYR A 253 23.84 30.59 -2.15
CA TYR A 253 25.17 30.53 -1.54
C TYR A 253 26.21 29.92 -2.48
N MET A 254 25.89 28.77 -3.11
CA MET A 254 26.84 28.01 -3.92
C MET A 254 27.49 28.81 -5.08
N PRO A 255 26.77 29.64 -5.87
CA PRO A 255 27.40 30.45 -6.92
C PRO A 255 28.43 31.47 -6.41
N LEU A 256 28.27 31.95 -5.17
CA LEU A 256 29.16 32.96 -4.56
C LEU A 256 30.52 32.39 -4.11
N LEU A 257 30.67 31.06 -4.12
CA LEU A 257 31.96 30.37 -3.94
C LEU A 257 32.80 30.46 -5.22
N ALA A 258 32.15 30.36 -6.39
CA ALA A 258 32.81 30.42 -7.69
C ALA A 258 33.08 31.87 -8.13
N GLU A 259 32.09 32.76 -8.02
CA GLU A 259 32.20 34.16 -8.44
C GLU A 259 31.59 35.12 -7.41
N PRO A 260 32.38 36.03 -6.80
CA PRO A 260 31.86 37.01 -5.85
C PRO A 260 31.02 38.08 -6.57
N ARG A 261 29.86 38.44 -6.00
CA ARG A 261 29.02 39.50 -6.54
C ARG A 261 29.47 40.87 -6.06
N GLU A 262 30.24 41.54 -6.91
CA GLU A 262 30.48 42.98 -6.76
C GLU A 262 29.17 43.78 -6.88
N HIS A 263 29.22 45.02 -6.40
CA HIS A 263 28.14 46.00 -6.23
C HIS A 263 26.91 45.80 -7.15
N PHE A 264 25.77 45.41 -6.58
CA PHE A 264 24.51 45.18 -7.29
C PHE A 264 23.30 45.67 -6.49
N TRP A 265 22.22 46.04 -7.20
CA TRP A 265 20.94 46.39 -6.61
C TRP A 265 20.07 45.16 -6.34
N ILE A 266 19.39 45.18 -5.19
CA ILE A 266 18.34 44.22 -4.82
C ILE A 266 17.04 45.01 -4.67
N ASN A 267 16.01 44.66 -5.43
CA ASN A 267 14.68 45.28 -5.37
C ASN A 267 13.82 44.66 -4.23
N ILE A 268 13.01 45.49 -3.58
CA ILE A 268 12.28 45.19 -2.34
C ILE A 268 10.78 45.31 -2.59
N TYR A 269 9.99 44.36 -2.08
CA TYR A 269 8.54 44.35 -2.29
C TYR A 269 7.73 44.03 -1.02
N GLU A 270 6.60 44.72 -0.81
CA GLU A 270 5.59 44.37 0.21
C GLU A 270 4.55 43.38 -0.37
N GLY A 271 4.10 42.43 0.47
CA GLY A 271 3.04 41.47 0.17
C GLY A 271 3.54 40.11 -0.34
N GLU A 272 2.78 39.04 -0.06
CA GLU A 272 3.18 37.64 -0.32
C GLU A 272 3.46 37.33 -1.80
N LYS A 273 2.76 38.01 -2.73
CA LYS A 273 2.98 37.91 -4.17
C LYS A 273 3.98 38.96 -4.73
N LYS A 274 4.57 39.77 -3.85
CA LYS A 274 5.46 40.92 -4.18
C LYS A 274 4.78 41.91 -5.13
N GLU A 275 3.64 42.46 -4.67
CA GLU A 275 2.67 43.27 -5.44
C GLU A 275 2.88 44.79 -5.33
N ILE A 276 3.68 45.24 -4.37
CA ILE A 276 3.98 46.65 -4.11
C ILE A 276 5.50 46.80 -4.12
N TYR A 277 6.06 47.68 -4.95
CA TYR A 277 7.48 48.02 -4.88
C TYR A 277 7.74 48.97 -3.70
N SER A 278 8.71 48.59 -2.85
CA SER A 278 9.03 49.27 -1.59
C SER A 278 10.42 49.92 -1.60
N GLY A 279 11.18 49.78 -2.69
CA GLY A 279 12.52 50.36 -2.86
C GLY A 279 13.57 49.37 -3.33
N ARG A 280 14.84 49.74 -3.18
CA ARG A 280 16.01 48.89 -3.49
C ARG A 280 17.19 49.16 -2.56
N ILE A 281 18.08 48.18 -2.39
CA ILE A 281 19.33 48.30 -1.63
C ILE A 281 20.55 47.91 -2.47
N LEU A 282 21.65 48.65 -2.30
CA LEU A 282 22.94 48.42 -2.95
C LEU A 282 23.83 47.57 -2.03
N VAL A 283 24.15 46.36 -2.48
CA VAL A 283 24.87 45.34 -1.71
C VAL A 283 26.04 44.80 -2.55
N SER A 284 27.07 44.27 -1.89
CA SER A 284 28.13 43.47 -2.53
C SER A 284 28.47 42.31 -1.60
N ILE A 285 28.63 41.11 -2.14
CA ILE A 285 28.77 39.87 -1.38
C ILE A 285 29.96 39.08 -1.90
N LYS A 286 30.88 38.70 -1.00
CA LYS A 286 31.92 37.72 -1.28
C LYS A 286 32.05 36.73 -0.13
N ILE A 287 32.50 35.53 -0.46
CA ILE A 287 32.96 34.53 0.50
C ILE A 287 34.49 34.58 0.50
N ASP A 288 35.12 34.29 1.64
CA ASP A 288 36.57 34.30 1.82
C ASP A 288 37.00 32.94 2.40
N GLU A 289 37.22 31.97 1.51
CA GLU A 289 37.62 30.60 1.85
C GLU A 289 39.04 30.52 2.44
N GLN A 290 39.88 31.52 2.18
CA GLN A 290 41.26 31.58 2.67
C GLN A 290 41.35 32.09 4.12
N ASN A 291 40.29 32.71 4.65
CA ASN A 291 40.26 33.13 6.05
C ASN A 291 39.72 32.02 6.97
N THR A 292 40.64 31.25 7.56
CA THR A 292 40.36 30.16 8.50
C THR A 292 40.10 30.62 9.94
N ASP A 293 40.21 31.93 10.24
CA ASP A 293 39.88 32.53 11.53
C ASP A 293 38.84 33.67 11.35
N PRO A 294 37.57 33.33 11.02
CA PRO A 294 36.55 34.31 10.69
C PRO A 294 35.93 34.94 11.93
N ILE A 295 35.81 36.26 11.92
CA ILE A 295 35.25 37.04 13.02
C ILE A 295 33.79 37.40 12.77
N HIS A 296 32.98 37.49 13.84
CA HIS A 296 31.64 38.07 13.78
C HIS A 296 31.71 39.56 14.18
N GLN A 297 31.77 40.46 13.20
CA GLN A 297 31.92 41.88 13.46
C GLN A 297 31.33 42.78 12.35
N ASN A 298 30.68 43.88 12.75
CA ASN A 298 30.36 44.98 11.85
C ASN A 298 31.55 45.95 11.75
N LEU A 299 32.07 46.15 10.55
CA LEU A 299 33.10 47.15 10.22
C LEU A 299 32.53 48.25 9.31
N PRO A 300 33.13 49.44 9.24
CA PRO A 300 32.76 50.43 8.22
C PRO A 300 33.14 49.93 6.82
N ALA A 301 32.20 50.05 5.87
CA ALA A 301 32.44 49.82 4.45
C ALA A 301 32.85 51.13 3.75
N LYS A 302 33.63 51.01 2.66
CA LYS A 302 33.78 52.10 1.68
C LYS A 302 32.48 52.24 0.89
N ILE A 303 32.20 53.44 0.39
CA ILE A 303 31.05 53.69 -0.48
C ILE A 303 31.22 52.86 -1.77
N GLY A 304 30.30 51.93 -2.00
CA GLY A 304 30.26 51.13 -3.22
C GLY A 304 29.94 51.96 -4.46
N VAL A 305 30.55 51.59 -5.58
CA VAL A 305 30.25 52.17 -6.89
C VAL A 305 28.84 51.70 -7.29
N THR A 306 28.03 52.59 -7.87
CA THR A 306 26.74 52.20 -8.44
C THR A 306 26.95 51.37 -9.72
N PRO A 307 26.14 50.31 -9.96
CA PRO A 307 26.12 49.60 -11.23
C PRO A 307 25.95 50.55 -12.42
N ASN A 308 26.41 50.13 -13.59
CA ASN A 308 26.09 50.79 -14.86
C ASN A 308 24.58 50.95 -15.02
N ILE A 309 24.17 52.07 -15.61
CA ILE A 309 22.78 52.43 -15.86
C ILE A 309 22.55 52.51 -17.37
N GLN A 310 21.47 51.90 -17.84
CA GLN A 310 21.00 51.96 -19.21
C GLN A 310 19.57 52.51 -19.22
N THR A 311 19.27 53.40 -20.17
CA THR A 311 17.90 53.85 -20.40
C THR A 311 17.11 52.77 -21.14
N TYR A 312 15.93 52.42 -20.63
CA TYR A 312 15.00 51.52 -21.29
C TYR A 312 13.77 52.28 -21.80
N ILE A 313 13.30 51.93 -22.99
CA ILE A 313 11.99 52.34 -23.53
C ILE A 313 10.97 51.27 -23.15
N VAL A 314 9.97 51.67 -22.38
CA VAL A 314 8.82 50.86 -21.99
C VAL A 314 7.58 51.42 -22.67
N TRP A 315 6.72 50.57 -23.21
CA TRP A 315 5.39 50.99 -23.67
C TRP A 315 4.35 49.90 -23.48
N MET A 316 3.12 50.32 -23.25
CA MET A 316 1.97 49.44 -23.02
C MET A 316 0.76 49.97 -23.77
N GLU A 317 -0.08 49.04 -24.24
CA GLU A 317 -1.34 49.35 -24.90
C GLU A 317 -2.42 48.42 -24.35
N VAL A 318 -3.30 48.97 -23.52
CA VAL A 318 -4.43 48.27 -22.90
C VAL A 318 -5.68 48.54 -23.73
N LEU A 319 -6.27 47.49 -24.28
CA LEU A 319 -7.47 47.63 -25.12
C LEU A 319 -8.74 47.53 -24.27
N GLU A 320 -8.77 46.55 -23.38
CA GLU A 320 -9.95 46.19 -22.60
C GLU A 320 -9.56 45.66 -21.20
N ILE A 321 -10.42 45.93 -20.22
CA ILE A 321 -10.45 45.27 -18.91
C ILE A 321 -11.87 44.73 -18.68
N ALA A 322 -12.01 43.56 -18.05
CA ALA A 322 -13.29 42.90 -17.85
C ALA A 322 -13.32 41.99 -16.60
N GLY A 323 -14.48 41.45 -16.25
CA GLY A 323 -14.66 40.38 -15.26
C GLY A 323 -14.67 40.79 -13.78
N PHE A 324 -14.51 42.07 -13.47
CA PHE A 324 -14.60 42.56 -12.08
C PHE A 324 -16.02 42.62 -11.51
N GLY A 325 -17.07 42.21 -12.23
CA GLY A 325 -18.46 42.20 -11.72
C GLY A 325 -19.05 43.56 -11.32
N LEU A 326 -18.30 44.65 -11.53
CA LEU A 326 -18.62 46.02 -11.13
C LEU A 326 -19.12 46.84 -12.33
N ASN A 327 -19.92 47.86 -12.04
CA ASN A 327 -20.30 48.91 -13.00
C ASN A 327 -19.90 50.29 -12.44
N VAL A 328 -18.60 50.49 -12.21
CA VAL A 328 -18.02 51.74 -11.68
C VAL A 328 -16.83 52.19 -12.55
N PRO A 329 -16.41 53.47 -12.51
CA PRO A 329 -15.25 53.92 -13.27
C PRO A 329 -13.96 53.24 -12.81
N LEU A 330 -13.08 52.90 -13.77
CA LEU A 330 -11.74 52.37 -13.51
C LEU A 330 -10.63 53.29 -14.03
N LYS A 331 -9.48 53.28 -13.34
CA LYS A 331 -8.21 53.91 -13.70
C LYS A 331 -7.10 52.85 -13.65
N ILE A 332 -6.15 52.91 -14.57
CA ILE A 332 -4.97 52.05 -14.60
C ILE A 332 -3.80 52.80 -13.97
N GLN A 333 -3.02 52.12 -13.14
CA GLN A 333 -1.75 52.63 -12.61
C GLN A 333 -0.63 51.64 -12.94
N LEU A 334 0.44 52.13 -13.55
CA LEU A 334 1.61 51.36 -13.96
C LEU A 334 2.82 51.84 -13.16
N GLU A 335 3.59 50.92 -12.58
CA GLU A 335 4.78 51.23 -11.78
C GLU A 335 5.98 50.43 -12.30
N LEU A 336 7.14 51.06 -12.42
CA LEU A 336 8.41 50.40 -12.71
C LEU A 336 9.49 50.96 -11.78
N GLY A 337 9.65 50.32 -10.63
CA GLY A 337 10.44 50.87 -9.53
C GLY A 337 9.83 52.15 -8.97
N LYS A 338 10.59 53.25 -9.00
CA LYS A 338 10.16 54.58 -8.51
C LYS A 338 9.16 55.27 -9.45
N ASP A 339 9.21 54.96 -10.75
CA ASP A 339 8.49 55.69 -11.78
C ASP A 339 7.06 55.17 -11.90
N LYS A 340 6.08 56.08 -11.94
CA LYS A 340 4.64 55.77 -11.86
C LYS A 340 3.84 56.55 -12.90
N PHE A 341 2.98 55.85 -13.63
CA PHE A 341 2.10 56.39 -14.67
C PHE A 341 0.64 56.06 -14.33
N GLU A 342 -0.27 57.01 -14.55
CA GLU A 342 -1.70 56.80 -14.37
C GLU A 342 -2.48 57.11 -15.65
N SER A 343 -3.44 56.25 -15.99
CA SER A 343 -4.38 56.50 -17.08
C SER A 343 -5.44 57.54 -16.71
N HIS A 344 -6.24 57.92 -17.69
CA HIS A 344 -7.50 58.60 -17.43
C HIS A 344 -8.55 57.59 -16.93
N TRP A 345 -9.65 58.08 -16.34
CA TRP A 345 -10.79 57.25 -15.95
C TRP A 345 -11.59 56.79 -17.17
N VAL A 346 -12.03 55.53 -17.16
CA VAL A 346 -12.93 54.93 -18.15
C VAL A 346 -14.18 54.41 -17.47
N GLU A 347 -15.34 54.66 -18.09
CA GLU A 347 -16.66 54.23 -17.61
C GLU A 347 -16.98 52.78 -18.00
N ALA A 348 -17.81 52.12 -17.20
CA ALA A 348 -18.21 50.73 -17.44
C ALA A 348 -19.25 50.60 -18.56
N GLN A 349 -19.01 49.67 -19.48
CA GLN A 349 -19.96 49.22 -20.51
C GLN A 349 -20.20 47.72 -20.33
N ASN A 350 -21.35 47.34 -19.76
CA ASN A 350 -21.69 45.93 -19.46
C ASN A 350 -20.57 45.17 -18.70
N GLN A 351 -20.09 45.71 -17.56
CA GLN A 351 -18.98 45.17 -16.76
C GLN A 351 -17.63 45.02 -17.49
N ARG A 352 -17.43 45.77 -18.58
CA ARG A 352 -16.19 45.86 -19.36
C ARG A 352 -15.78 47.32 -19.50
N TRP A 353 -14.48 47.58 -19.63
CA TRP A 353 -13.90 48.91 -19.74
C TRP A 353 -12.96 48.94 -20.94
N ILE A 354 -13.38 49.63 -22.00
CA ILE A 354 -12.68 49.67 -23.28
C ILE A 354 -11.96 51.01 -23.40
N TRP A 355 -10.62 50.97 -23.42
CA TRP A 355 -9.78 52.17 -23.55
C TRP A 355 -9.63 52.61 -25.01
N GLY A 356 -9.70 51.67 -25.96
CA GLY A 356 -9.60 51.94 -27.40
C GLY A 356 -8.37 52.79 -27.76
N LYS A 357 -8.56 53.89 -28.48
CA LYS A 357 -7.45 54.77 -28.92
C LYS A 357 -6.73 55.48 -27.75
N PHE A 358 -7.35 55.57 -26.56
CA PHE A 358 -6.73 56.10 -25.34
C PHE A 358 -5.93 55.03 -24.56
N GLY A 359 -5.94 53.78 -25.02
CA GLY A 359 -5.24 52.65 -24.40
C GLY A 359 -3.74 52.61 -24.67
N LYS A 360 -3.29 53.26 -25.76
CA LYS A 360 -1.88 53.33 -26.18
C LYS A 360 -1.17 54.44 -25.41
N PHE A 361 -0.65 54.10 -24.23
CA PHE A 361 0.05 55.03 -23.34
C PHE A 361 1.36 55.56 -23.96
N PRO A 362 1.89 56.72 -23.53
CA PRO A 362 3.16 57.24 -24.07
C PRO A 362 4.32 56.26 -23.89
N GLU A 363 5.35 56.39 -24.72
CA GLU A 363 6.64 55.74 -24.45
C GLU A 363 7.27 56.33 -23.19
N TRP A 364 7.86 55.45 -22.39
CA TRP A 364 8.36 55.77 -21.07
C TRP A 364 9.84 55.42 -21.02
N PHE A 365 10.68 56.44 -20.85
CA PHE A 365 12.13 56.33 -20.82
C PHE A 365 12.56 56.25 -19.35
N VAL A 366 13.09 55.09 -18.95
CA VAL A 366 13.38 54.78 -17.54
C VAL A 366 14.83 54.33 -17.40
N ASP A 367 15.59 55.05 -16.57
CA ASP A 367 17.01 54.76 -16.31
C ASP A 367 17.14 53.70 -15.20
N LEU A 368 17.54 52.48 -15.61
CA LEU A 368 17.61 51.30 -14.76
C LEU A 368 19.00 50.63 -14.90
N PRO A 369 19.37 49.66 -14.02
CA PRO A 369 20.64 48.95 -14.17
C PRO A 369 20.79 48.28 -15.54
N GLU A 370 22.02 48.25 -16.07
CA GLU A 370 22.35 47.56 -17.34
C GLU A 370 22.15 46.03 -17.24
N ASP A 371 22.37 45.46 -16.04
CA ASP A 371 22.12 44.05 -15.74
C ASP A 371 20.61 43.76 -15.63
N PRO A 372 20.03 42.92 -16.52
CA PRO A 372 18.62 42.58 -16.50
C PRO A 372 18.13 41.93 -15.20
N ALA A 373 19.01 41.24 -14.44
CA ALA A 373 18.66 40.61 -13.17
C ALA A 373 18.46 41.61 -12.01
N GLN A 374 18.87 42.88 -12.20
CA GLN A 374 18.71 43.96 -11.23
C GLN A 374 17.50 44.87 -11.53
N LEU A 375 16.74 44.59 -12.59
CA LEU A 375 15.57 45.37 -12.98
C LEU A 375 14.41 45.18 -11.97
N PRO A 376 13.70 46.26 -11.57
CA PRO A 376 12.48 46.11 -10.80
C PRO A 376 11.37 45.49 -11.67
N LYS A 377 10.54 44.63 -11.08
CA LYS A 377 9.27 44.17 -11.70
C LYS A 377 8.43 45.34 -12.22
N PHE A 378 7.82 45.16 -13.38
CA PHE A 378 6.76 46.03 -13.89
C PHE A 378 5.43 45.65 -13.26
N ILE A 379 4.74 46.59 -12.60
CA ILE A 379 3.51 46.36 -11.85
C ILE A 379 2.35 47.09 -12.53
N PHE A 380 1.27 46.36 -12.84
CA PHE A 380 0.04 46.85 -13.44
C PHE A 380 -1.09 46.72 -12.40
N LYS A 381 -1.63 47.86 -11.95
CA LYS A 381 -2.70 47.96 -10.97
C LYS A 381 -3.98 48.52 -11.58
N VAL A 382 -5.12 48.06 -11.08
CA VAL A 382 -6.45 48.56 -11.44
C VAL A 382 -7.08 49.23 -10.23
N ILE A 383 -7.46 50.49 -10.38
CA ILE A 383 -8.03 51.34 -9.34
C ILE A 383 -9.50 51.61 -9.69
N ALA A 384 -10.41 51.27 -8.78
CA ALA A 384 -11.84 51.53 -8.89
C ALA A 384 -12.25 52.74 -8.05
N LYS A 385 -13.27 53.46 -8.53
CA LYS A 385 -13.87 54.61 -7.84
C LYS A 385 -15.12 54.15 -7.07
N LEU A 386 -14.98 53.93 -5.77
CA LEU A 386 -16.04 53.41 -4.89
C LEU A 386 -16.43 54.48 -3.86
N ASP A 387 -17.67 54.96 -3.90
CA ASP A 387 -18.29 55.83 -2.89
C ASP A 387 -17.39 56.95 -2.34
N LYS A 388 -16.76 57.68 -3.27
CA LYS A 388 -15.81 58.81 -3.08
C LYS A 388 -14.37 58.45 -2.70
N HIS A 389 -14.00 57.18 -2.65
CA HIS A 389 -12.62 56.72 -2.44
C HIS A 389 -12.07 55.96 -3.66
N GLU A 390 -10.77 56.13 -3.93
CA GLU A 390 -10.03 55.29 -4.88
C GLU A 390 -9.54 54.03 -4.17
N LYS A 391 -9.87 52.85 -4.69
CA LYS A 391 -9.37 51.56 -4.17
C LYS A 391 -8.69 50.77 -5.29
N CYS A 392 -7.45 50.32 -5.05
CA CYS A 392 -6.83 49.29 -5.87
C CYS A 392 -7.61 47.97 -5.69
N ILE A 393 -8.22 47.48 -6.77
CA ILE A 393 -9.03 46.24 -6.76
C ILE A 393 -8.28 45.02 -7.31
N ALA A 394 -7.23 45.24 -8.11
CA ALA A 394 -6.45 44.16 -8.71
C ALA A 394 -5.01 44.60 -9.02
N VAL A 395 -4.08 43.63 -8.98
CA VAL A 395 -2.67 43.80 -9.29
C VAL A 395 -2.18 42.65 -10.17
N MET A 396 -1.24 42.93 -11.06
CA MET A 396 -0.54 41.98 -11.91
C MET A 396 0.92 42.44 -12.02
N ALA A 397 1.90 41.54 -11.86
CA ALA A 397 3.32 41.90 -11.83
C ALA A 397 4.14 41.03 -12.79
N PHE A 398 5.04 41.66 -13.54
CA PHE A 398 5.89 41.02 -14.56
C PHE A 398 7.37 41.09 -14.19
N ASN A 399 8.10 40.03 -14.52
CA ASN A 399 9.55 40.04 -14.46
C ASN A 399 10.11 40.85 -15.65
N SER A 400 10.73 42.00 -15.35
CA SER A 400 11.27 42.89 -16.37
C SER A 400 12.46 42.28 -17.14
N GLU A 401 13.16 41.32 -16.54
CA GLU A 401 14.19 40.52 -17.22
C GLU A 401 13.61 39.74 -18.43
N GLU A 402 12.42 39.15 -18.27
CA GLU A 402 11.72 38.43 -19.35
C GLU A 402 11.17 39.39 -20.41
N LEU A 403 10.69 40.56 -20.01
CA LEU A 403 10.24 41.60 -20.95
C LEU A 403 11.41 42.08 -21.83
N VAL A 404 12.58 42.34 -21.25
CA VAL A 404 13.79 42.72 -22.01
C VAL A 404 14.26 41.58 -22.93
N LYS A 405 14.29 40.33 -22.46
CA LYS A 405 14.67 39.16 -23.27
C LYS A 405 13.71 38.91 -24.45
N THR A 406 12.43 39.27 -24.32
CA THR A 406 11.41 39.08 -25.37
C THR A 406 11.24 40.29 -26.31
N GLY A 407 11.76 41.47 -25.96
CA GLY A 407 11.35 42.76 -26.51
C GLY A 407 11.67 43.07 -27.99
N ALA A 408 12.22 42.11 -28.74
CA ALA A 408 12.54 42.23 -30.17
C ALA A 408 11.46 41.65 -31.12
N LYS A 409 10.26 41.29 -30.63
CA LYS A 409 9.17 40.74 -31.44
C LYS A 409 7.84 41.49 -31.23
N PRO A 410 7.03 41.71 -32.29
CA PRO A 410 5.72 42.34 -32.15
C PRO A 410 4.75 41.40 -31.43
N LEU A 411 4.39 41.74 -30.20
CA LEU A 411 3.38 41.02 -29.43
C LEU A 411 1.97 41.39 -29.93
N LYS A 412 1.18 40.38 -30.33
CA LYS A 412 -0.28 40.51 -30.39
C LYS A 412 -0.80 40.88 -28.98
N PRO A 413 -1.88 41.67 -28.86
CA PRO A 413 -2.57 41.83 -27.59
C PRO A 413 -3.02 40.46 -27.07
N ALA A 414 -2.89 40.22 -25.76
CA ALA A 414 -3.27 38.97 -25.13
C ALA A 414 -4.09 39.24 -23.87
N TRP A 415 -5.06 38.37 -23.59
CA TRP A 415 -5.73 38.36 -22.30
C TRP A 415 -4.80 37.81 -21.22
N LYS A 416 -4.71 38.51 -20.08
CA LYS A 416 -4.07 38.02 -18.86
C LYS A 416 -5.00 38.28 -17.67
N MET A 417 -5.15 37.28 -16.82
CA MET A 417 -5.98 37.33 -15.61
C MET A 417 -5.20 37.99 -14.46
N PHE A 418 -5.86 38.81 -13.66
CA PHE A 418 -5.25 39.41 -12.47
C PHE A 418 -5.13 38.37 -11.34
N SER A 419 -4.13 38.53 -10.47
CA SER A 419 -4.02 37.66 -9.28
C SER A 419 -4.97 38.12 -8.17
N ASN A 420 -5.66 37.19 -7.52
CA ASN A 420 -6.58 37.48 -6.41
C ASN A 420 -5.87 38.28 -5.30
N VAL A 421 -6.31 39.52 -5.07
CA VAL A 421 -5.81 40.42 -4.02
C VAL A 421 -6.65 40.21 -2.75
N GLN A 422 -6.21 39.29 -1.88
CA GLN A 422 -6.84 39.11 -0.57
C GLN A 422 -6.54 40.32 0.33
N ASP A 423 -7.53 41.21 0.48
CA ASP A 423 -7.44 42.39 1.34
C ASP A 423 -7.54 42.00 2.83
N LYS A 424 -6.43 41.50 3.40
CA LYS A 424 -6.35 40.87 4.74
C LYS A 424 -6.89 41.71 5.91
N LYS A 425 -7.21 42.99 5.70
CA LYS A 425 -7.85 43.85 6.70
C LYS A 425 -9.38 43.76 6.73
N ASN A 426 -10.03 43.08 5.79
CA ASN A 426 -11.50 43.12 5.67
C ASN A 426 -12.11 41.74 5.33
N LYS A 427 -12.22 40.86 6.34
CA LYS A 427 -12.74 39.47 6.24
C LYS A 427 -14.20 39.31 5.73
N ASN A 428 -14.89 40.41 5.39
CA ASN A 428 -16.30 40.42 4.98
C ASN A 428 -16.52 40.80 3.50
N SER A 429 -15.47 41.00 2.69
CA SER A 429 -15.64 41.30 1.25
C SER A 429 -15.98 40.03 0.45
N LYS A 430 -17.28 39.71 0.36
CA LYS A 430 -17.87 38.51 -0.27
C LYS A 430 -17.51 38.23 -1.75
N ASN A 431 -16.71 39.05 -2.39
CA ASN A 431 -16.45 39.00 -3.82
C ASN A 431 -14.93 38.90 -4.09
N ASN A 432 -14.44 37.69 -4.38
CA ASN A 432 -13.15 37.51 -5.08
C ASN A 432 -13.35 37.95 -6.54
N LEU A 433 -13.05 39.21 -6.84
CA LEU A 433 -13.26 39.80 -8.17
C LEU A 433 -12.12 39.46 -9.13
N VAL A 434 -12.19 38.27 -9.75
CA VAL A 434 -11.20 37.74 -10.69
C VAL A 434 -11.36 38.37 -12.07
N GLY A 435 -10.92 39.63 -12.21
CA GLY A 435 -10.91 40.30 -13.51
C GLY A 435 -9.75 39.86 -14.42
N SER A 436 -9.83 40.29 -15.68
CA SER A 436 -8.78 40.11 -16.69
C SER A 436 -8.56 41.40 -17.49
N ALA A 437 -7.38 41.52 -18.12
CA ALA A 437 -7.04 42.62 -19.02
C ALA A 437 -6.51 42.10 -20.36
N LEU A 438 -6.92 42.75 -21.45
CA LEU A 438 -6.44 42.54 -22.81
C LEU A 438 -5.43 43.65 -23.16
N PHE A 439 -4.16 43.29 -23.30
CA PHE A 439 -3.11 44.27 -23.57
C PHE A 439 -1.88 43.69 -24.26
N ARG A 440 -1.02 44.59 -24.73
CA ARG A 440 0.38 44.30 -25.09
C ARG A 440 1.32 45.23 -24.32
N LEU A 441 2.48 44.71 -23.92
CA LEU A 441 3.49 45.37 -23.10
C LEU A 441 4.87 45.02 -23.66
N ASN A 442 5.73 46.01 -23.87
CA ASN A 442 7.11 45.80 -24.31
C ASN A 442 8.08 46.65 -23.47
N MET A 443 9.30 46.14 -23.24
CA MET A 443 10.41 46.83 -22.60
C MET A 443 11.69 46.52 -23.36
N THR A 444 12.44 47.56 -23.71
CA THR A 444 13.59 47.48 -24.64
C THR A 444 14.69 48.43 -24.22
N ALA A 445 15.96 48.02 -24.32
CA ALA A 445 17.09 48.91 -24.09
C ALA A 445 17.23 49.95 -25.23
N VAL A 446 17.49 51.21 -24.88
CA VAL A 446 17.78 52.27 -25.86
C VAL A 446 19.06 51.90 -26.64
N GLY A 447 18.99 52.04 -27.97
CA GLY A 447 20.06 51.64 -28.89
C GLY A 447 19.90 50.25 -29.52
N ASN A 448 18.92 49.45 -29.09
CA ASN A 448 18.59 48.19 -29.76
C ASN A 448 17.96 48.45 -31.15
N VAL A 449 18.66 48.03 -32.21
CA VAL A 449 18.24 48.20 -33.62
C VAL A 449 16.92 47.50 -33.97
N ASN A 450 16.43 46.58 -33.14
CA ASN A 450 15.17 45.86 -33.34
C ASN A 450 13.98 46.50 -32.59
N TYR A 451 14.11 47.74 -32.09
CA TYR A 451 12.98 48.45 -31.51
C TYR A 451 11.88 48.69 -32.56
N PHE A 452 10.69 48.15 -32.28
CA PHE A 452 9.50 48.40 -33.08
C PHE A 452 8.29 48.65 -32.17
N ARG A 453 7.53 49.69 -32.49
CA ARG A 453 6.23 49.98 -31.87
C ARG A 453 5.13 49.94 -32.94
N PRO A 454 4.17 48.99 -32.87
CA PRO A 454 3.11 48.89 -33.86
C PRO A 454 2.11 50.06 -33.80
N ASP A 455 1.40 50.26 -34.91
CA ASP A 455 0.18 51.08 -34.97
C ASP A 455 -0.94 50.52 -34.09
N ASN A 456 -1.91 51.39 -33.78
CA ASN A 456 -2.98 51.12 -32.81
C ASN A 456 -3.79 49.86 -33.20
N PHE A 457 -4.06 49.00 -32.24
CA PHE A 457 -4.85 47.79 -32.49
C PHE A 457 -6.35 48.06 -32.29
N GLU A 458 -7.08 48.28 -33.39
CA GLU A 458 -8.53 48.53 -33.37
C GLU A 458 -9.31 47.21 -33.45
N ILE A 459 -10.25 47.01 -32.52
CA ILE A 459 -11.13 45.83 -32.47
C ILE A 459 -12.55 46.25 -32.86
N ASN A 460 -13.07 45.70 -33.95
CA ASN A 460 -14.49 45.74 -34.27
C ASN A 460 -15.24 44.74 -33.39
N TYR A 461 -16.14 45.20 -32.53
CA TYR A 461 -16.99 44.32 -31.73
C TYR A 461 -18.36 44.12 -32.41
N LYS A 462 -18.86 42.89 -32.39
CA LYS A 462 -20.23 42.52 -32.82
C LYS A 462 -20.97 41.80 -31.68
N PRO A 463 -22.29 41.98 -31.56
CA PRO A 463 -23.08 41.25 -30.56
C PRO A 463 -23.26 39.78 -30.96
N PHE A 464 -23.08 38.87 -30.02
CA PHE A 464 -23.37 37.45 -30.14
C PHE A 464 -24.32 36.99 -29.03
N GLU A 465 -25.16 36.01 -29.33
CA GLU A 465 -25.78 35.12 -28.34
C GLU A 465 -24.88 33.88 -28.23
N VAL A 466 -24.43 33.57 -27.02
CA VAL A 466 -23.67 32.37 -26.69
C VAL A 466 -24.65 31.33 -26.18
N ILE A 467 -24.65 30.13 -26.78
CA ILE A 467 -25.36 28.97 -26.25
C ILE A 467 -24.30 27.94 -25.83
N ALA A 468 -24.20 27.68 -24.52
CA ALA A 468 -23.35 26.63 -23.97
C ALA A 468 -24.21 25.47 -23.47
N VAL A 469 -23.87 24.24 -23.89
CA VAL A 469 -24.54 23.01 -23.44
C VAL A 469 -23.61 22.31 -22.46
N ALA A 470 -23.99 22.29 -21.18
CA ALA A 470 -23.22 21.68 -20.10
C ALA A 470 -23.94 20.41 -19.62
N LEU A 471 -23.39 19.23 -19.97
CA LEU A 471 -24.03 17.96 -19.63
C LEU A 471 -23.59 17.43 -18.27
N GLN A 472 -22.29 17.17 -18.10
CA GLN A 472 -21.76 16.50 -16.92
C GLN A 472 -20.26 16.71 -16.75
N ALA A 473 -19.74 16.43 -15.56
CA ALA A 473 -18.32 16.25 -15.31
C ALA A 473 -18.04 14.89 -14.67
N GLN A 474 -16.81 14.40 -14.76
CA GLN A 474 -16.36 13.12 -14.20
C GLN A 474 -14.93 13.25 -13.68
N GLY A 475 -14.57 12.44 -12.67
CA GLY A 475 -13.19 12.35 -12.16
C GLY A 475 -12.80 13.47 -11.18
N ILE A 476 -13.78 14.07 -10.51
CA ILE A 476 -13.59 15.08 -9.46
C ILE A 476 -13.08 14.42 -8.18
N LYS A 477 -12.25 15.13 -7.39
CA LYS A 477 -11.72 14.62 -6.11
C LYS A 477 -12.77 14.72 -4.98
N ILE A 478 -12.51 14.03 -3.88
CA ILE A 478 -13.21 14.31 -2.61
C ILE A 478 -12.43 15.42 -1.92
N SER A 479 -13.04 16.60 -1.76
CA SER A 479 -12.44 17.76 -1.08
C SER A 479 -12.97 17.92 0.34
N ASP A 480 -14.28 17.72 0.56
CA ASP A 480 -14.93 17.96 1.85
C ASP A 480 -14.61 16.95 2.96
N VAL A 481 -14.28 17.50 4.13
CA VAL A 481 -14.16 16.73 5.38
C VAL A 481 -15.56 16.36 5.88
N GLY A 482 -15.93 15.10 5.67
CA GLY A 482 -17.25 14.55 6.03
C GLY A 482 -18.28 14.57 4.89
N GLY A 483 -17.91 15.08 3.71
CA GLY A 483 -18.79 15.20 2.54
C GLY A 483 -18.29 14.48 1.29
N LEU A 484 -18.84 14.91 0.17
CA LEU A 484 -18.29 14.81 -1.19
C LEU A 484 -18.42 16.20 -1.79
N CYS A 485 -17.57 16.53 -2.76
CA CYS A 485 -17.62 17.76 -3.56
C CYS A 485 -19.07 18.17 -3.94
N ASP A 486 -19.38 19.46 -3.85
CA ASP A 486 -20.62 20.14 -4.27
C ASP A 486 -20.40 20.89 -5.61
N PRO A 487 -20.10 20.20 -6.74
CA PRO A 487 -19.55 20.86 -7.92
C PRO A 487 -20.53 21.74 -8.70
N PHE A 488 -19.99 22.85 -9.21
CA PHE A 488 -20.60 23.66 -10.26
C PHE A 488 -19.54 24.13 -11.27
N VAL A 489 -19.98 24.52 -12.46
CA VAL A 489 -19.10 24.98 -13.53
C VAL A 489 -19.36 26.44 -13.83
N THR A 490 -18.29 27.23 -13.88
CA THR A 490 -18.31 28.61 -14.38
C THR A 490 -17.76 28.63 -15.80
N ILE A 491 -18.50 29.25 -16.72
CA ILE A 491 -18.14 29.45 -18.11
C ILE A 491 -17.89 30.96 -18.31
N SER A 492 -16.69 31.31 -18.73
CA SER A 492 -16.18 32.69 -18.80
C SER A 492 -15.74 33.02 -20.22
N ILE A 493 -16.26 34.11 -20.80
CA ILE A 493 -15.85 34.62 -22.12
C ILE A 493 -15.48 36.10 -21.99
N ASN A 494 -14.24 36.46 -22.33
CA ASN A 494 -13.69 37.81 -22.13
C ASN A 494 -14.01 38.38 -20.73
N GLY A 495 -13.87 37.55 -19.68
CA GLY A 495 -14.18 37.88 -18.29
C GLY A 495 -15.67 37.95 -17.92
N VAL A 496 -16.61 37.93 -18.87
CA VAL A 496 -18.05 37.84 -18.57
C VAL A 496 -18.42 36.37 -18.35
N SER A 497 -18.92 36.03 -17.16
CA SER A 497 -19.14 34.65 -16.76
C SER A 497 -20.60 34.29 -16.45
N LYS A 498 -20.90 32.99 -16.54
CA LYS A 498 -22.15 32.33 -16.12
C LYS A 498 -21.83 31.02 -15.41
N MET A 499 -22.69 30.61 -14.48
CA MET A 499 -22.54 29.36 -13.74
C MET A 499 -23.69 28.38 -14.05
N THR A 500 -23.41 27.08 -13.95
CA THR A 500 -24.44 26.04 -13.82
C THR A 500 -25.11 26.10 -12.44
N GLU A 501 -26.15 25.29 -12.23
CA GLU A 501 -26.58 24.95 -10.88
C GLU A 501 -25.50 24.15 -10.12
N ILE A 502 -25.59 24.17 -8.79
CA ILE A 502 -24.72 23.41 -7.87
C ILE A 502 -25.29 21.99 -7.71
N GLN A 503 -24.45 20.96 -7.86
CA GLN A 503 -24.84 19.56 -7.77
C GLN A 503 -24.31 18.92 -6.49
N TYR A 504 -24.99 19.18 -5.37
CA TYR A 504 -24.56 18.83 -4.02
C TYR A 504 -24.11 17.36 -3.86
N GLN A 505 -22.91 17.19 -3.32
CA GLN A 505 -22.28 15.97 -2.86
C GLN A 505 -22.20 14.86 -3.91
N CYS A 506 -21.58 15.18 -5.06
CA CYS A 506 -21.49 14.33 -6.24
C CYS A 506 -20.14 14.46 -6.96
N LEU A 507 -19.41 13.36 -7.13
CA LEU A 507 -18.11 13.35 -7.86
C LEU A 507 -18.23 13.26 -9.39
N ASN A 508 -19.44 13.04 -9.89
CA ASN A 508 -19.75 12.89 -11.32
C ASN A 508 -21.08 13.63 -11.64
N PRO A 509 -21.13 14.96 -11.47
CA PRO A 509 -22.35 15.75 -11.57
C PRO A 509 -22.91 15.72 -12.99
N GLN A 510 -24.24 15.77 -13.11
CA GLN A 510 -24.92 15.94 -14.39
C GLN A 510 -25.90 17.10 -14.27
N TRP A 511 -25.65 18.17 -15.03
CA TRP A 511 -26.47 19.37 -15.07
C TRP A 511 -27.56 19.31 -16.15
N ASN A 512 -27.25 18.70 -17.30
CA ASN A 512 -28.13 18.66 -18.47
C ASN A 512 -28.68 20.06 -18.86
N GLN A 513 -27.87 21.10 -18.70
CA GLN A 513 -28.25 22.50 -18.78
C GLN A 513 -27.81 23.15 -20.09
N ILE A 514 -28.64 24.08 -20.56
CA ILE A 514 -28.35 24.95 -21.70
C ILE A 514 -28.34 26.39 -21.17
N ILE A 515 -27.17 27.02 -21.18
CA ILE A 515 -26.94 28.37 -20.67
C ILE A 515 -26.82 29.32 -21.87
N SER A 516 -27.70 30.32 -21.92
CA SER A 516 -27.69 31.36 -22.97
C SER A 516 -27.39 32.74 -22.39
N TRP A 517 -26.50 33.51 -23.03
CA TRP A 517 -26.31 34.93 -22.72
C TRP A 517 -25.69 35.72 -23.87
N ARG A 518 -25.80 37.05 -23.79
CA ARG A 518 -25.26 37.98 -24.78
C ARG A 518 -23.92 38.56 -24.36
N ILE A 519 -23.04 38.71 -25.34
CA ILE A 519 -21.75 39.36 -25.20
C ILE A 519 -21.31 39.97 -26.53
N ASP A 520 -20.62 41.11 -26.49
CA ASP A 520 -20.04 41.74 -27.68
C ASP A 520 -18.61 41.22 -27.90
N LEU A 521 -18.38 40.38 -28.91
CA LEU A 521 -17.06 39.77 -29.20
C LEU A 521 -16.37 40.44 -30.39
N PRO A 522 -15.03 40.32 -30.52
CA PRO A 522 -14.31 40.68 -31.74
C PRO A 522 -14.92 40.02 -32.98
N GLU A 523 -15.00 40.77 -34.10
CA GLU A 523 -15.49 40.28 -35.39
C GLU A 523 -14.67 39.08 -35.92
N ASN A 524 -13.36 39.08 -35.67
CA ASN A 524 -12.52 37.90 -35.75
C ASN A 524 -12.22 37.37 -34.35
N LEU A 525 -12.85 36.25 -33.97
CA LEU A 525 -12.70 35.65 -32.64
C LEU A 525 -11.24 35.32 -32.31
N THR A 526 -10.42 34.98 -33.30
CA THR A 526 -9.02 34.55 -33.11
C THR A 526 -8.05 35.66 -32.76
N ASP A 527 -8.45 36.94 -32.86
CA ASP A 527 -7.54 38.04 -32.55
C ASP A 527 -7.43 38.33 -31.05
N CYS A 528 -8.56 38.32 -30.32
CA CYS A 528 -8.65 38.88 -28.96
C CYS A 528 -9.77 38.25 -28.09
N THR A 529 -10.10 36.95 -28.25
CA THR A 529 -11.12 36.29 -27.42
C THR A 529 -10.50 35.25 -26.48
N LEU A 530 -10.96 35.21 -25.23
CA LEU A 530 -10.61 34.20 -24.24
C LEU A 530 -11.88 33.42 -23.85
N PHE A 531 -11.90 32.12 -24.10
CA PHE A 531 -12.89 31.18 -23.59
C PHE A 531 -12.25 30.37 -22.45
N GLN A 532 -12.82 30.43 -21.25
CA GLN A 532 -12.34 29.71 -20.08
C GLN A 532 -13.51 28.99 -19.41
N VAL A 533 -13.25 27.78 -18.91
CA VAL A 533 -14.21 26.98 -18.14
C VAL A 533 -13.52 26.52 -16.87
N ASP A 534 -14.15 26.82 -15.74
CA ASP A 534 -13.64 26.59 -14.40
C ASP A 534 -14.61 25.64 -13.67
N LEU A 535 -14.11 24.52 -13.16
CA LEU A 535 -14.84 23.62 -12.27
C LEU A 535 -14.54 24.01 -10.82
N TRP A 536 -15.59 24.21 -10.04
CA TRP A 536 -15.51 24.69 -8.65
C TRP A 536 -16.23 23.74 -7.71
N ASP A 537 -15.69 23.58 -6.51
CA ASP A 537 -16.39 23.06 -5.35
C ASP A 537 -17.15 24.20 -4.64
N TRP A 538 -18.35 23.95 -4.14
CA TRP A 538 -19.13 24.95 -3.40
C TRP A 538 -19.01 24.72 -1.90
N ASN A 539 -18.33 25.62 -1.20
CA ASN A 539 -18.06 25.45 0.23
C ASN A 539 -19.01 26.31 1.08
N GLU A 540 -19.87 25.67 1.89
CA GLU A 540 -20.73 26.41 2.84
C GLU A 540 -19.89 27.09 3.93
N PHE A 541 -18.88 26.38 4.48
CA PHE A 541 -17.91 26.88 5.46
C PHE A 541 -16.54 26.18 5.30
N PRO A 542 -15.43 26.92 5.13
CA PRO A 542 -15.33 28.37 4.92
C PRO A 542 -15.95 28.80 3.58
N GLN A 543 -16.39 30.06 3.49
CA GLN A 543 -17.04 30.62 2.28
C GLN A 543 -16.02 30.99 1.18
N GLU A 544 -15.06 30.10 0.92
CA GLU A 544 -14.07 30.18 -0.15
C GLU A 544 -14.14 28.87 -0.96
N ASN A 545 -14.83 28.91 -2.10
CA ASN A 545 -14.96 27.82 -3.05
C ASN A 545 -13.59 27.36 -3.59
N GLU A 546 -13.34 26.05 -3.62
CA GLU A 546 -12.10 25.50 -4.19
C GLU A 546 -12.22 25.34 -5.71
N ASN A 547 -11.12 25.50 -6.45
CA ASN A 547 -11.09 25.29 -7.90
C ASN A 547 -10.50 23.90 -8.19
N GLU A 548 -11.31 23.01 -8.75
CA GLU A 548 -10.94 21.61 -9.03
C GLU A 548 -10.20 21.45 -10.36
N GLY A 549 -10.42 22.39 -11.29
CA GLY A 549 -9.63 22.47 -12.52
C GLY A 549 -10.15 23.50 -13.53
N VAL A 550 -9.25 23.97 -14.38
CA VAL A 550 -9.49 25.00 -15.39
C VAL A 550 -9.13 24.49 -16.78
N ILE A 551 -9.92 24.87 -17.79
CA ILE A 551 -9.50 24.76 -19.20
C ILE A 551 -9.69 26.10 -19.92
N THR A 552 -8.73 26.45 -20.77
CA THR A 552 -8.86 27.50 -21.77
C THR A 552 -9.12 26.86 -23.13
N LEU A 553 -10.17 27.30 -23.84
CA LEU A 553 -10.55 26.79 -25.15
C LEU A 553 -10.05 27.73 -26.26
N ASP A 554 -9.65 27.15 -27.38
CA ASP A 554 -9.26 27.93 -28.57
C ASP A 554 -10.50 28.57 -29.20
N PRO A 555 -10.57 29.89 -29.41
CA PRO A 555 -11.70 30.52 -30.08
C PRO A 555 -12.02 29.98 -31.48
N SER A 556 -11.04 29.37 -32.16
CA SER A 556 -11.21 28.73 -33.48
C SER A 556 -11.86 27.33 -33.42
N SER A 557 -11.87 26.66 -32.27
CA SER A 557 -12.61 25.40 -32.10
C SER A 557 -14.08 25.60 -31.70
N ILE A 558 -14.52 26.85 -31.47
CA ILE A 558 -15.90 27.18 -31.11
C ILE A 558 -16.74 27.34 -32.37
N LYS A 559 -17.87 26.62 -32.45
CA LYS A 559 -18.76 26.67 -33.62
C LYS A 559 -19.47 28.02 -33.71
N LEU A 560 -19.21 28.75 -34.80
CA LEU A 560 -20.04 29.86 -35.26
C LEU A 560 -21.27 29.32 -36.00
N ALA A 561 -22.44 29.90 -35.75
CA ALA A 561 -23.67 29.57 -36.46
C ALA A 561 -23.75 30.31 -37.80
N GLU A 562 -24.16 29.61 -38.85
CA GLU A 562 -24.49 30.21 -40.15
C GLU A 562 -25.91 30.82 -40.13
N ASN A 563 -26.82 30.25 -39.34
CA ASN A 563 -28.24 30.61 -39.29
C ASN A 563 -28.77 30.66 -37.84
N PHE A 564 -29.86 31.41 -37.63
CA PHE A 564 -30.41 31.65 -36.28
C PHE A 564 -31.11 30.44 -35.64
N ASP A 565 -31.57 29.48 -36.45
CA ASP A 565 -32.26 28.26 -36.02
C ASP A 565 -31.30 27.06 -35.87
N GLU A 566 -29.98 27.30 -35.91
CA GLU A 566 -28.97 26.26 -35.90
C GLU A 566 -28.78 25.63 -34.51
N ILE A 567 -28.65 24.29 -34.48
CA ILE A 567 -28.55 23.51 -33.25
C ILE A 567 -27.07 23.44 -32.79
N PRO A 568 -26.78 23.57 -31.49
CA PRO A 568 -25.44 23.37 -30.94
C PRO A 568 -24.85 22.01 -31.32
N PRO A 569 -23.52 21.91 -31.51
CA PRO A 569 -22.88 20.64 -31.84
C PRO A 569 -22.96 19.67 -30.64
N ILE A 570 -22.82 18.37 -30.91
CA ILE A 570 -22.86 17.34 -29.87
C ILE A 570 -21.72 17.59 -28.86
N PRO A 571 -22.01 17.64 -27.54
CA PRO A 571 -21.01 17.77 -26.48
C PRO A 571 -19.86 16.76 -26.56
N SER A 572 -18.65 17.23 -26.25
CA SER A 572 -17.42 16.42 -26.26
C SER A 572 -16.65 16.56 -24.93
N TRP A 573 -15.81 15.56 -24.63
CA TRP A 573 -15.03 15.52 -23.39
C TRP A 573 -13.82 16.45 -23.46
N HIS A 574 -13.73 17.38 -22.51
CA HIS A 574 -12.65 18.33 -22.32
C HIS A 574 -11.93 18.02 -21.00
N HIS A 575 -10.61 17.88 -21.02
CA HIS A 575 -9.81 17.63 -19.82
C HIS A 575 -9.41 18.93 -19.14
N LEU A 576 -9.63 19.02 -17.83
CA LEU A 576 -9.28 20.21 -17.03
C LEU A 576 -7.86 20.09 -16.46
N ILE A 577 -7.17 21.22 -16.36
CA ILE A 577 -5.89 21.35 -15.67
C ILE A 577 -6.21 21.52 -14.17
N SER A 578 -5.94 20.48 -13.38
CA SER A 578 -6.08 20.49 -11.92
C SER A 578 -4.75 20.82 -11.24
N THR A 579 -4.81 21.34 -10.01
CA THR A 579 -3.66 21.54 -9.12
C THR A 579 -3.20 20.25 -8.44
N SER A 580 -4.01 19.19 -8.51
CA SER A 580 -3.78 17.87 -7.90
C SER A 580 -3.25 16.88 -8.94
N GLU A 581 -2.13 16.20 -8.64
CA GLU A 581 -1.59 15.13 -9.49
C GLU A 581 -2.45 13.87 -9.50
N ILE A 582 -3.34 13.71 -8.50
CA ILE A 582 -4.13 12.50 -8.25
C ILE A 582 -5.44 12.50 -9.07
N SER A 583 -6.02 13.68 -9.30
CA SER A 583 -7.34 13.85 -9.94
C SER A 583 -7.22 14.45 -11.33
N LYS A 584 -7.88 13.83 -12.31
CA LYS A 584 -7.90 14.28 -13.71
C LYS A 584 -9.34 14.58 -14.16
N PRO A 585 -9.97 15.64 -13.61
CA PRO A 585 -11.36 15.94 -13.92
C PRO A 585 -11.54 16.29 -15.41
N LYS A 586 -12.67 15.85 -15.97
CA LYS A 586 -13.09 16.14 -17.35
C LYS A 586 -14.55 16.59 -17.38
N ILE A 587 -14.90 17.45 -18.34
CA ILE A 587 -16.24 18.00 -18.54
C ILE A 587 -16.77 17.68 -19.94
N LEU A 588 -18.04 17.34 -20.04
CA LEU A 588 -18.75 17.05 -21.28
C LEU A 588 -19.61 18.27 -21.66
N MET A 589 -19.19 19.01 -22.69
CA MET A 589 -19.86 20.25 -23.09
C MET A 589 -19.69 20.60 -24.57
N SER A 590 -20.52 21.52 -25.06
CA SER A 590 -20.34 22.17 -26.36
C SER A 590 -20.78 23.64 -26.36
N PHE A 591 -20.42 24.35 -27.41
CA PHE A 591 -20.64 25.79 -27.59
C PHE A 591 -21.15 26.09 -28.99
N LEU A 592 -22.07 27.05 -29.09
CA LEU A 592 -22.50 27.67 -30.33
C LEU A 592 -22.54 29.20 -30.15
N LEU A 593 -21.98 29.93 -31.12
CA LEU A 593 -21.99 31.40 -31.15
C LEU A 593 -22.88 31.88 -32.30
N ILE A 594 -23.96 32.57 -31.98
CA ILE A 594 -24.92 33.09 -32.97
C ILE A 594 -24.68 34.59 -33.15
N PRO A 595 -24.16 35.05 -34.31
CA PRO A 595 -23.92 36.47 -34.57
C PRO A 595 -25.23 37.24 -34.76
N LEU A 596 -25.48 38.26 -33.92
CA LEU A 596 -26.72 39.02 -33.92
C LEU A 596 -26.66 40.24 -34.86
N ARG A 597 -27.80 40.59 -35.48
CA ARG A 597 -27.92 41.79 -36.33
C ARG A 597 -28.36 43.03 -35.54
N ASP A 598 -29.10 42.83 -34.44
CA ASP A 598 -29.50 43.86 -33.48
C ASP A 598 -29.38 43.27 -32.06
N LYS A 599 -28.93 44.06 -31.08
CA LYS A 599 -28.88 43.67 -29.67
C LYS A 599 -30.28 43.34 -29.09
N LYS A 600 -31.35 43.77 -29.76
CA LYS A 600 -32.75 43.44 -29.43
C LYS A 600 -33.30 42.17 -30.09
N GLN A 601 -32.58 41.55 -31.02
CA GLN A 601 -33.03 40.33 -31.73
C GLN A 601 -33.27 39.19 -30.72
N ILE A 602 -34.32 38.39 -30.89
CA ILE A 602 -34.63 37.23 -30.03
C ILE A 602 -34.15 35.96 -30.73
N ILE A 603 -33.53 35.04 -29.98
CA ILE A 603 -33.05 33.74 -30.47
C ILE A 603 -33.83 32.63 -29.76
N PRO A 604 -34.36 31.62 -30.47
CA PRO A 604 -35.02 30.48 -29.87
C PRO A 604 -33.99 29.50 -29.29
N ILE A 605 -33.94 29.36 -27.96
CA ILE A 605 -33.07 28.37 -27.31
C ILE A 605 -33.66 26.97 -27.56
N PRO A 606 -32.89 26.00 -28.13
CA PRO A 606 -33.38 24.64 -28.35
C PRO A 606 -33.53 23.87 -27.04
N SER A 607 -34.49 22.93 -26.97
CA SER A 607 -34.56 21.97 -25.88
C SER A 607 -33.49 20.89 -26.04
N ILE A 608 -32.97 20.37 -24.92
CA ILE A 608 -31.88 19.38 -24.91
C ILE A 608 -32.22 18.08 -25.67
N GLU A 609 -33.50 17.70 -25.68
CA GLU A 609 -34.05 16.56 -26.42
C GLU A 609 -33.91 16.68 -27.95
N LYS A 610 -33.72 17.89 -28.48
CA LYS A 610 -33.41 18.12 -29.91
C LYS A 610 -31.93 17.95 -30.23
N ILE A 611 -31.07 17.97 -29.22
CA ILE A 611 -29.61 17.84 -29.34
C ILE A 611 -29.18 16.38 -29.09
N LEU A 612 -29.88 15.69 -28.18
CA LEU A 612 -29.46 14.40 -27.64
C LEU A 612 -30.61 13.39 -27.53
N SER A 613 -30.32 12.14 -27.91
CA SER A 613 -31.27 11.04 -27.77
C SER A 613 -31.16 10.34 -26.41
N PHE A 614 -32.23 10.44 -25.62
CA PHE A 614 -32.39 9.74 -24.35
C PHE A 614 -33.20 8.44 -24.52
N ALA A 615 -33.16 7.57 -23.52
CA ALA A 615 -34.00 6.39 -23.35
C ALA A 615 -34.40 6.27 -21.88
N ALA A 616 -35.68 5.96 -21.62
CA ALA A 616 -36.18 5.69 -20.28
C ALA A 616 -35.77 4.27 -19.84
N CYS A 617 -35.18 4.15 -18.65
CA CYS A 617 -34.71 2.91 -18.06
C CYS A 617 -35.18 2.76 -16.61
N ASN A 618 -35.49 1.51 -16.22
CA ASN A 618 -35.72 1.13 -14.84
C ASN A 618 -34.43 0.53 -14.28
N LEU A 619 -33.82 1.23 -13.32
CA LEU A 619 -32.66 0.80 -12.55
C LEU A 619 -33.14 0.05 -11.30
N GLN A 620 -32.76 -1.22 -11.17
CA GLN A 620 -32.92 -2.02 -9.95
C GLN A 620 -31.58 -2.15 -9.23
N ILE A 621 -31.59 -1.97 -7.91
CA ILE A 621 -30.44 -2.23 -7.06
C ILE A 621 -30.89 -3.06 -5.86
N LEU A 622 -30.42 -4.29 -5.74
CA LEU A 622 -30.48 -5.03 -4.47
C LEU A 622 -29.25 -4.68 -3.64
N ILE A 623 -29.44 -3.97 -2.52
CA ILE A 623 -28.37 -3.76 -1.56
C ILE A 623 -28.33 -4.96 -0.63
N ILE A 624 -27.26 -5.75 -0.71
CA ILE A 624 -27.04 -6.88 0.20
C ILE A 624 -26.60 -6.31 1.54
N GLY A 625 -25.52 -5.52 1.55
CA GLY A 625 -25.13 -4.71 2.71
C GLY A 625 -23.65 -4.36 2.75
N THR A 626 -23.14 -4.00 3.93
CA THR A 626 -21.74 -3.58 4.12
C THR A 626 -20.89 -4.68 4.72
N ARG A 627 -19.58 -4.63 4.46
CA ARG A 627 -18.58 -5.54 5.01
C ARG A 627 -17.34 -4.77 5.48
N LYS A 628 -16.74 -5.17 6.60
CA LYS A 628 -15.55 -4.55 7.21
C LYS A 628 -15.64 -3.01 7.31
N LEU A 629 -16.85 -2.50 7.62
CA LEU A 629 -17.14 -1.08 7.76
C LEU A 629 -16.44 -0.51 9.00
N GLN A 630 -15.64 0.54 8.82
CA GLN A 630 -14.89 1.18 9.91
C GLN A 630 -15.71 2.27 10.61
N PRO A 631 -15.53 2.45 11.93
CA PRO A 631 -16.16 3.54 12.68
C PRO A 631 -15.67 4.94 12.23
N TYR A 632 -16.34 5.98 12.75
CA TYR A 632 -15.84 7.36 12.66
C TYR A 632 -15.22 7.76 14.00
N GLY A 633 -13.90 7.97 14.01
CA GLY A 633 -13.12 8.17 15.22
C GLY A 633 -13.31 7.03 16.23
N LEU A 634 -13.47 7.38 17.51
CA LEU A 634 -13.64 6.43 18.61
C LEU A 634 -15.11 5.99 18.85
N MET A 635 -16.07 6.39 17.99
CA MET A 635 -17.47 5.99 18.16
C MET A 635 -17.75 4.62 17.53
N PRO A 636 -18.18 3.60 18.30
CA PRO A 636 -18.54 2.30 17.74
C PRO A 636 -19.79 2.41 16.85
N LEU A 637 -19.85 1.57 15.82
CA LEU A 637 -21.01 1.42 14.94
C LEU A 637 -22.23 0.91 15.73
N LYS A 638 -23.42 1.38 15.34
CA LYS A 638 -24.70 1.12 16.02
C LYS A 638 -25.89 0.93 15.07
N SER A 639 -25.90 1.66 13.97
CA SER A 639 -27.03 1.73 13.04
C SER A 639 -26.64 2.34 11.68
N PRO A 640 -25.57 1.83 11.01
CA PRO A 640 -25.17 2.35 9.72
C PRO A 640 -26.23 2.04 8.66
N PHE A 641 -26.63 3.07 7.90
CA PHE A 641 -27.63 2.97 6.85
C PHE A 641 -27.06 3.46 5.51
N VAL A 642 -27.66 3.00 4.40
CA VAL A 642 -27.21 3.39 3.04
C VAL A 642 -28.18 4.38 2.43
N ARG A 643 -27.68 5.58 2.15
CA ARG A 643 -28.30 6.61 1.31
C ARG A 643 -27.89 6.36 -0.14
N VAL A 644 -28.87 6.24 -1.03
CA VAL A 644 -28.64 6.09 -2.48
C VAL A 644 -29.28 7.25 -3.24
N SER A 645 -28.50 7.79 -4.17
CA SER A 645 -28.91 8.88 -5.07
C SER A 645 -28.39 8.60 -6.48
N ALA A 646 -29.19 8.91 -7.50
CA ALA A 646 -28.82 8.81 -8.90
C ALA A 646 -29.17 10.11 -9.62
N SER A 647 -28.25 10.59 -10.49
CA SER A 647 -28.45 11.84 -11.23
C SER A 647 -29.70 11.76 -12.13
N ASN A 648 -30.47 12.85 -12.17
CA ASN A 648 -31.73 13.00 -12.92
C ASN A 648 -32.92 12.13 -12.46
N SER A 649 -32.88 11.46 -11.30
CA SER A 649 -34.07 10.80 -10.75
C SER A 649 -34.91 11.75 -9.89
N GLN A 650 -36.25 11.65 -9.97
CA GLN A 650 -37.16 12.31 -9.02
C GLN A 650 -37.18 11.62 -7.62
N ALA A 651 -36.49 10.49 -7.48
CA ALA A 651 -36.42 9.71 -6.25
C ALA A 651 -35.40 10.30 -5.27
N SER A 652 -35.77 11.43 -4.65
CA SER A 652 -34.95 12.09 -3.62
C SER A 652 -34.69 11.17 -2.41
N ASP A 653 -33.41 11.02 -2.05
CA ASP A 653 -32.90 10.46 -0.79
C ASP A 653 -33.48 9.10 -0.35
N THR A 654 -33.25 8.03 -1.13
CA THR A 654 -33.65 6.67 -0.71
C THR A 654 -32.71 6.16 0.39
N ARG A 655 -33.26 5.88 1.58
CA ARG A 655 -32.53 5.40 2.77
C ARG A 655 -32.86 3.95 3.09
N ILE A 656 -31.87 3.07 2.95
CA ILE A 656 -31.94 1.61 3.15
C ILE A 656 -31.30 1.23 4.49
N GLY A 657 -31.88 0.28 5.22
CA GLY A 657 -31.44 -0.11 6.57
C GLY A 657 -31.86 0.86 7.69
N PHE A 658 -32.33 2.07 7.38
CA PHE A 658 -32.64 3.14 8.34
C PHE A 658 -33.69 2.80 9.42
N ARG A 659 -34.44 1.69 9.24
CA ARG A 659 -35.44 1.18 10.20
C ARG A 659 -34.98 -0.07 10.96
N GLN A 660 -33.81 -0.63 10.66
CA GLN A 660 -33.23 -1.73 11.42
C GLN A 660 -32.58 -1.18 12.70
N TYR A 661 -32.71 -1.92 13.78
CA TYR A 661 -32.10 -1.65 15.08
C TYR A 661 -31.34 -2.91 15.53
N ASP A 662 -30.38 -2.75 16.44
CA ASP A 662 -29.57 -3.84 17.04
C ASP A 662 -28.70 -4.67 16.07
N THR A 663 -28.10 -4.01 15.06
CA THR A 663 -26.89 -4.53 14.41
C THR A 663 -25.64 -3.93 15.07
N LYS A 664 -24.69 -4.79 15.45
CA LYS A 664 -23.38 -4.42 16.01
C LYS A 664 -22.30 -5.19 15.25
N GLY A 665 -21.22 -4.50 14.89
CA GLY A 665 -20.13 -5.07 14.11
C GLY A 665 -19.76 -4.18 12.92
N SER A 666 -19.00 -4.72 11.99
CA SER A 666 -18.53 -4.08 10.76
C SER A 666 -19.23 -4.65 9.52
N ASN A 667 -19.92 -5.78 9.65
CA ASN A 667 -20.71 -6.47 8.63
C ASN A 667 -22.22 -6.26 8.87
N HIS A 668 -22.99 -5.92 7.83
CA HIS A 668 -24.44 -5.65 7.93
C HIS A 668 -25.20 -6.22 6.73
N ASN A 669 -26.43 -6.73 6.93
CA ASN A 669 -27.32 -7.22 5.87
C ASN A 669 -28.63 -6.42 5.83
N TYR A 670 -28.85 -5.67 4.75
CA TYR A 670 -30.09 -4.91 4.53
C TYR A 670 -31.10 -5.71 3.69
N LEU A 671 -30.65 -6.32 2.59
CA LEU A 671 -31.45 -7.14 1.67
C LEU A 671 -32.69 -6.42 1.08
N GLU A 672 -32.57 -5.13 0.79
CA GLU A 672 -33.65 -4.28 0.24
C GLU A 672 -33.42 -3.99 -1.26
N ILE A 673 -34.51 -3.93 -2.05
CA ILE A 673 -34.49 -3.60 -3.49
C ILE A 673 -34.95 -2.16 -3.71
N ILE A 674 -34.06 -1.31 -4.24
CA ILE A 674 -34.40 -0.01 -4.80
C ILE A 674 -34.81 -0.18 -6.27
N ASN A 675 -35.84 0.55 -6.70
CA ASN A 675 -36.20 0.71 -8.10
C ASN A 675 -36.25 2.21 -8.42
N MET A 676 -35.48 2.69 -9.40
CA MET A 676 -35.41 4.09 -9.83
C MET A 676 -35.69 4.22 -11.33
N LYS A 677 -36.48 5.22 -11.73
CA LYS A 677 -36.63 5.62 -13.13
C LYS A 677 -35.53 6.62 -13.51
N LEU A 678 -34.83 6.37 -14.61
CA LEU A 678 -33.78 7.24 -15.14
C LEU A 678 -33.99 7.49 -16.64
N ASN A 679 -33.83 8.74 -17.07
CA ASN A 679 -33.68 9.08 -18.48
C ASN A 679 -32.18 9.13 -18.79
N VAL A 680 -31.72 8.22 -19.65
CA VAL A 680 -30.30 7.95 -19.88
C VAL A 680 -29.94 8.21 -21.34
N LEU A 681 -28.79 8.83 -21.60
CA LEU A 681 -28.29 9.01 -22.95
C LEU A 681 -28.00 7.65 -23.60
N LYS A 682 -28.31 7.49 -24.89
CA LYS A 682 -28.07 6.22 -25.59
C LYS A 682 -26.59 5.86 -25.75
N ASP A 683 -25.70 6.85 -25.68
CA ASP A 683 -24.26 6.65 -25.71
C ASP A 683 -23.73 6.19 -24.33
N PRO A 684 -23.08 5.02 -24.23
CA PRO A 684 -22.53 4.50 -22.99
C PRO A 684 -21.50 5.43 -22.32
N GLU A 685 -20.72 6.21 -23.07
CA GLU A 685 -19.71 7.11 -22.50
C GLU A 685 -20.32 8.25 -21.67
N PHE A 686 -21.59 8.57 -21.91
CA PHE A 686 -22.31 9.65 -21.24
C PHE A 686 -23.24 9.16 -20.12
N SER A 687 -23.12 7.89 -19.73
CA SER A 687 -23.98 7.24 -18.74
C SER A 687 -23.95 7.93 -17.36
N PRO A 688 -25.10 8.01 -16.66
CA PRO A 688 -25.18 8.53 -15.29
C PRO A 688 -24.40 7.67 -14.29
N CYS A 689 -24.15 8.26 -13.12
CA CYS A 689 -23.57 7.58 -11.98
C CYS A 689 -24.58 7.47 -10.84
N VAL A 690 -24.53 6.36 -10.10
CA VAL A 690 -25.21 6.19 -8.81
C VAL A 690 -24.21 6.46 -7.70
N VAL A 691 -24.58 7.29 -6.74
CA VAL A 691 -23.80 7.58 -5.54
C VAL A 691 -24.42 6.88 -4.34
N PHE A 692 -23.62 6.05 -3.67
CA PHE A 692 -23.94 5.38 -2.42
C PHE A 692 -23.17 6.06 -1.29
N LYS A 693 -23.86 6.42 -0.21
CA LYS A 693 -23.29 7.01 1.01
C LYS A 693 -23.71 6.14 2.18
N VAL A 694 -22.76 5.59 2.93
CA VAL A 694 -23.02 4.86 4.18
C VAL A 694 -22.83 5.84 5.33
N LEU A 695 -23.84 5.97 6.19
CA LEU A 695 -23.87 6.95 7.27
C LEU A 695 -24.25 6.30 8.59
N GLU A 696 -23.62 6.73 9.69
CA GLU A 696 -24.06 6.40 11.04
C GLU A 696 -25.06 7.44 11.55
N ARG A 697 -26.06 6.97 12.30
CA ARG A 697 -27.13 7.77 12.89
C ARG A 697 -26.72 8.25 14.29
N ALA A 698 -26.21 9.46 14.41
CA ALA A 698 -26.06 10.11 15.72
C ALA A 698 -27.38 10.80 16.15
N THR A 699 -27.42 11.29 17.40
CA THR A 699 -28.58 11.98 17.96
C THR A 699 -28.76 13.42 17.46
N THR A 700 -27.76 13.99 16.78
CA THR A 700 -27.74 15.39 16.33
C THR A 700 -27.31 15.57 14.87
N SER A 701 -26.73 14.56 14.23
CA SER A 701 -26.15 14.62 12.89
C SER A 701 -26.08 13.21 12.25
N GLU A 702 -25.94 13.15 10.93
CA GLU A 702 -25.67 11.91 10.18
C GLU A 702 -24.18 11.91 9.81
N ASN A 703 -23.39 10.98 10.35
CA ASN A 703 -21.93 10.97 10.16
C ASN A 703 -21.56 10.09 8.97
N LEU A 704 -20.87 10.64 7.96
CA LEU A 704 -20.43 9.87 6.80
C LEU A 704 -19.38 8.82 7.20
N LEU A 705 -19.71 7.54 7.01
CA LEU A 705 -18.78 6.42 7.19
C LEU A 705 -17.95 6.19 5.92
N GLY A 706 -18.58 6.31 4.75
CA GLY A 706 -17.89 6.27 3.46
C GLY A 706 -18.85 6.37 2.29
N ALA A 707 -18.32 6.67 1.11
CA ALA A 707 -19.09 6.80 -0.11
C ALA A 707 -18.39 6.15 -1.31
N ILE A 708 -19.18 5.89 -2.36
CA ILE A 708 -18.70 5.48 -3.68
C ILE A 708 -19.66 5.97 -4.78
N SER A 709 -19.12 6.28 -5.96
CA SER A 709 -19.86 6.61 -7.17
C SER A 709 -19.59 5.55 -8.23
N ILE A 710 -20.65 5.01 -8.85
CA ILE A 710 -20.59 3.89 -9.80
C ILE A 710 -21.24 4.34 -11.12
N ASN A 711 -20.48 4.29 -12.22
CA ASN A 711 -20.99 4.62 -13.55
C ASN A 711 -21.86 3.48 -14.11
N LEU A 712 -23.01 3.82 -14.70
CA LEU A 712 -23.99 2.83 -15.15
C LEU A 712 -23.76 2.26 -16.56
N GLY A 713 -22.77 2.74 -17.32
CA GLY A 713 -22.63 2.42 -18.75
C GLY A 713 -22.50 0.93 -19.09
N LYS A 714 -21.89 0.14 -18.19
CA LYS A 714 -21.77 -1.32 -18.36
C LYS A 714 -23.05 -2.12 -18.07
N TYR A 715 -24.09 -1.47 -17.54
CA TYR A 715 -25.38 -2.12 -17.24
C TYR A 715 -26.50 -1.74 -18.22
N LEU A 716 -26.22 -0.88 -19.21
CA LEU A 716 -27.25 -0.37 -20.12
C LEU A 716 -27.92 -1.50 -20.94
N PRO A 717 -29.27 -1.53 -21.06
CA PRO A 717 -29.99 -2.63 -21.70
C PRO A 717 -29.57 -2.94 -23.15
N TRP A 718 -29.07 -1.95 -23.90
CA TRP A 718 -28.60 -2.12 -25.28
C TRP A 718 -27.12 -2.52 -25.41
N MET A 719 -26.33 -2.47 -24.33
CA MET A 719 -24.94 -2.94 -24.32
C MET A 719 -24.83 -4.46 -24.15
N SER A 720 -25.89 -5.12 -23.68
CA SER A 720 -25.87 -6.52 -23.25
C SER A 720 -25.82 -7.56 -24.38
N LEU A 721 -25.86 -7.13 -25.65
CA LEU A 721 -25.92 -7.97 -26.87
C LEU A 721 -24.65 -8.81 -27.16
N GLY A 722 -23.85 -9.19 -26.15
CA GLY A 722 -22.69 -10.04 -26.37
C GLY A 722 -21.86 -10.53 -25.17
N LYS A 723 -22.14 -10.16 -23.91
CA LYS A 723 -21.31 -10.64 -22.76
C LYS A 723 -21.99 -10.95 -21.42
N TYR A 724 -23.27 -10.64 -21.19
CA TYR A 724 -23.93 -10.97 -19.92
C TYR A 724 -25.39 -11.44 -20.12
N ASN A 725 -25.53 -12.70 -20.56
CA ASN A 725 -26.81 -13.40 -20.49
C ASN A 725 -27.11 -13.75 -19.02
N TYR A 726 -27.78 -12.83 -18.31
CA TYR A 726 -28.41 -13.17 -17.02
C TYR A 726 -29.47 -14.28 -17.15
N GLU A 727 -29.87 -14.64 -18.38
CA GLU A 727 -30.76 -15.77 -18.69
C GLU A 727 -30.07 -17.14 -18.56
N GLU A 728 -28.75 -17.25 -18.76
CA GLU A 728 -27.99 -18.47 -18.42
C GLU A 728 -27.91 -18.69 -16.90
N TYR A 729 -28.13 -17.63 -16.11
CA TYR A 729 -28.24 -17.67 -14.65
C TYR A 729 -29.71 -17.62 -14.17
N ALA A 730 -30.70 -17.75 -15.06
CA ALA A 730 -32.12 -17.62 -14.72
C ALA A 730 -32.80 -18.94 -14.32
N GLU A 731 -32.26 -20.10 -14.71
CA GLU A 731 -32.57 -21.34 -13.99
C GLU A 731 -31.69 -21.42 -12.73
N PRO A 732 -32.27 -21.40 -11.50
CA PRO A 732 -31.55 -21.97 -10.37
C PRO A 732 -31.32 -23.47 -10.64
N PRO A 733 -30.19 -24.07 -10.20
CA PRO A 733 -29.95 -25.51 -10.38
C PRO A 733 -31.17 -26.29 -9.86
N LYS A 734 -31.76 -27.09 -10.77
CA LYS A 734 -33.19 -27.45 -10.77
C LYS A 734 -33.72 -27.78 -9.38
N ALA A 735 -34.65 -26.93 -8.92
CA ALA A 735 -35.00 -26.72 -7.52
C ALA A 735 -35.05 -27.99 -6.65
N PHE A 736 -33.96 -28.21 -5.91
CA PHE A 736 -33.82 -28.93 -4.64
C PHE A 736 -34.93 -29.96 -4.31
N ASN A 737 -35.11 -30.96 -5.18
CA ASN A 737 -36.25 -31.86 -5.10
C ASN A 737 -36.02 -32.98 -4.06
N MET A 738 -36.38 -32.69 -2.80
CA MET A 738 -36.22 -33.62 -1.67
C MET A 738 -36.94 -34.96 -1.83
N GLN A 739 -37.78 -35.16 -2.86
CA GLN A 739 -38.45 -36.45 -3.10
C GLN A 739 -37.59 -37.49 -3.83
N LYS A 740 -36.43 -37.13 -4.41
CA LYS A 740 -35.50 -38.11 -5.03
C LYS A 740 -34.48 -38.73 -4.06
N LEU A 741 -34.45 -38.32 -2.79
CA LEU A 741 -33.58 -38.89 -1.75
C LEU A 741 -34.10 -40.21 -1.13
N LYS A 742 -34.99 -40.94 -1.83
CA LYS A 742 -35.55 -42.23 -1.40
C LYS A 742 -35.35 -43.38 -2.40
N THR A 743 -34.54 -43.21 -3.45
CA THR A 743 -34.45 -44.18 -4.56
C THR A 743 -33.02 -44.57 -4.92
N TYR A 744 -32.11 -44.57 -3.94
CA TYR A 744 -30.78 -45.19 -4.05
C TYR A 744 -30.29 -45.73 -2.69
N ASN A 745 -31.10 -46.59 -2.09
CA ASN A 745 -30.74 -47.57 -1.07
C ASN A 745 -31.72 -48.75 -1.22
N GLN A 746 -31.27 -49.99 -0.94
CA GLN A 746 -32.01 -51.26 -1.08
C GLN A 746 -32.23 -51.78 -2.51
N PHE A 747 -31.18 -52.37 -3.09
CA PHE A 747 -31.12 -53.84 -3.14
C PHE A 747 -30.34 -54.24 -1.87
N ASP A 748 -30.74 -55.21 -1.05
CA ASP A 748 -31.21 -56.56 -1.38
C ASP A 748 -32.36 -57.11 -0.49
N GLU A 749 -32.94 -58.21 -0.97
CA GLU A 749 -33.72 -59.29 -0.28
C GLU A 749 -35.01 -59.00 0.53
N ASN A 750 -36.13 -59.45 -0.06
CA ASN A 750 -37.17 -60.33 0.50
C ASN A 750 -37.89 -59.97 1.83
N SER A 751 -39.17 -59.56 1.75
CA SER A 751 -40.33 -60.47 1.95
C SER A 751 -41.67 -59.70 2.05
N ASP A 752 -42.73 -60.28 1.49
CA ASP A 752 -44.06 -60.56 2.07
C ASP A 752 -44.49 -59.76 3.34
N GLU A 753 -45.72 -59.23 3.47
CA GLU A 753 -46.95 -59.39 2.68
C GLU A 753 -47.94 -58.23 3.01
N ASN A 754 -49.05 -58.15 2.27
CA ASN A 754 -50.46 -57.80 2.64
C ASN A 754 -50.76 -57.11 4.00
N GLU A 755 -51.80 -56.28 4.19
CA GLU A 755 -52.99 -55.87 3.41
C GLU A 755 -53.40 -54.45 3.94
N GLU A 756 -54.56 -53.79 3.78
CA GLU A 756 -55.94 -54.03 3.29
C GLU A 756 -56.57 -52.64 2.91
N GLU A 757 -57.71 -52.59 2.22
CA GLU A 757 -58.74 -51.49 2.10
C GLU A 757 -58.36 -49.99 1.82
N GLU A 758 -59.16 -49.15 1.15
CA GLU A 758 -60.10 -49.19 0.01
C GLU A 758 -60.80 -47.79 -0.06
N GLU A 759 -60.82 -47.16 -1.25
CA GLU A 759 -61.97 -46.45 -1.86
C GLU A 759 -62.58 -45.17 -1.20
N VAL A 760 -63.21 -44.21 -1.92
CA VAL A 760 -64.23 -44.31 -2.99
C VAL A 760 -64.02 -43.35 -4.18
N GLU A 761 -64.41 -43.84 -5.35
CA GLU A 761 -64.72 -43.23 -6.67
C GLU A 761 -65.14 -41.72 -6.74
N THR A 762 -65.04 -40.99 -7.86
CA THR A 762 -65.59 -41.33 -9.21
C THR A 762 -65.03 -40.46 -10.37
N ARG A 763 -64.63 -41.13 -11.49
CA ARG A 763 -65.08 -40.99 -12.92
C ARG A 763 -65.09 -39.59 -13.62
N GLU A 764 -64.97 -39.38 -14.94
CA GLU A 764 -64.78 -40.14 -16.21
C GLU A 764 -64.50 -39.06 -17.32
N MET A 765 -63.96 -39.23 -18.55
CA MET A 765 -63.50 -40.36 -19.39
C MET A 765 -62.49 -39.86 -20.49
N ASP A 766 -62.26 -40.65 -21.55
CA ASP A 766 -61.25 -40.57 -22.65
C ASP A 766 -61.24 -39.37 -23.64
N GLN A 767 -60.08 -39.14 -24.29
CA GLN A 767 -59.89 -39.29 -25.76
C GLN A 767 -58.40 -39.20 -26.21
N THR A 768 -58.06 -39.68 -27.42
CA THR A 768 -56.67 -39.94 -27.89
C THR A 768 -56.37 -39.52 -29.36
N GLU A 769 -55.06 -39.50 -29.69
CA GLU A 769 -54.41 -39.49 -31.04
C GLU A 769 -54.57 -38.28 -31.98
N THR A 770 -53.43 -37.68 -32.39
CA THR A 770 -52.84 -37.83 -33.76
C THR A 770 -51.54 -37.01 -33.93
N ASP A 771 -50.61 -37.49 -34.77
CA ASP A 771 -49.35 -36.83 -35.16
C ASP A 771 -49.51 -35.85 -36.36
N THR A 772 -48.55 -34.93 -36.57
CA THR A 772 -47.70 -34.86 -37.80
C THR A 772 -46.68 -33.70 -37.82
N ASP A 773 -45.65 -33.86 -38.66
CA ASP A 773 -44.45 -33.02 -38.84
C ASP A 773 -44.66 -31.58 -39.37
N PHE A 774 -43.65 -30.71 -39.24
CA PHE A 774 -43.36 -29.69 -40.26
C PHE A 774 -41.86 -29.22 -40.34
N ILE A 775 -41.10 -29.91 -41.19
CA ILE A 775 -40.14 -29.43 -42.23
C ILE A 775 -39.29 -28.14 -42.00
N LEU A 776 -37.99 -28.23 -42.34
CA LEU A 776 -37.05 -27.09 -42.42
C LEU A 776 -37.32 -26.12 -43.59
N GLY A 777 -37.12 -24.82 -43.33
CA GLY A 777 -36.13 -24.04 -44.10
C GLY A 777 -36.61 -22.84 -44.95
N GLU A 778 -36.13 -21.64 -44.62
CA GLU A 778 -35.90 -20.53 -45.56
C GLU A 778 -34.55 -19.84 -45.25
N LYS A 779 -33.83 -19.37 -46.29
CA LYS A 779 -32.53 -18.69 -46.15
C LYS A 779 -32.69 -17.16 -46.16
N LEU A 780 -32.28 -16.46 -45.10
CA LEU A 780 -32.20 -14.99 -45.05
C LEU A 780 -30.82 -14.49 -45.51
N ASN A 781 -30.77 -13.78 -46.65
CA ASN A 781 -29.55 -13.19 -47.19
C ASN A 781 -29.37 -11.74 -46.70
N TYR A 782 -28.23 -11.44 -46.07
CA TYR A 782 -27.79 -10.06 -45.84
C TYR A 782 -26.82 -9.60 -46.93
N LYS A 783 -26.89 -8.32 -47.33
CA LYS A 783 -26.04 -7.73 -48.37
C LYS A 783 -25.31 -6.50 -47.84
N ILE A 784 -23.97 -6.50 -47.93
CA ILE A 784 -23.12 -5.36 -47.58
C ILE A 784 -22.11 -5.16 -48.72
N GLY A 785 -22.28 -4.08 -49.49
CA GLY A 785 -21.46 -3.80 -50.68
C GLY A 785 -21.78 -4.67 -51.89
N ASP A 786 -20.85 -4.72 -52.84
CA ASP A 786 -20.96 -5.45 -54.11
C ASP A 786 -20.49 -6.92 -54.04
N GLY A 787 -20.12 -7.41 -52.85
CA GLY A 787 -19.82 -8.81 -52.59
C GLY A 787 -21.04 -9.56 -52.03
N VAL A 788 -21.34 -10.73 -52.58
CA VAL A 788 -22.25 -11.71 -51.96
C VAL A 788 -21.40 -12.87 -51.44
N ILE A 789 -21.36 -13.05 -50.12
CA ILE A 789 -20.72 -14.21 -49.50
C ILE A 789 -21.81 -15.24 -49.24
N HIS A 790 -21.72 -16.39 -49.92
CA HIS A 790 -22.47 -17.57 -49.54
C HIS A 790 -21.69 -18.33 -48.46
N ILE A 791 -22.35 -18.61 -47.34
CA ILE A 791 -21.87 -19.54 -46.32
C ILE A 791 -22.86 -20.71 -46.32
N ASP A 792 -22.47 -21.81 -46.96
CA ASP A 792 -23.14 -23.09 -46.74
C ASP A 792 -22.48 -23.78 -45.55
N TYR A 793 -23.28 -24.07 -44.52
CA TYR A 793 -22.87 -24.87 -43.37
C TYR A 793 -23.01 -26.35 -43.71
N ASP A 794 -22.06 -26.88 -44.48
CA ASP A 794 -21.69 -28.29 -44.41
C ASP A 794 -20.30 -28.53 -45.04
N THR A 795 -19.51 -29.41 -44.42
CA THR A 795 -18.19 -29.89 -44.89
C THR A 795 -17.12 -28.82 -45.20
N VAL A 796 -16.56 -28.22 -44.15
CA VAL A 796 -15.15 -27.75 -44.17
C VAL A 796 -14.44 -28.30 -42.95
N ASP A 797 -13.38 -29.08 -43.16
CA ASP A 797 -12.43 -29.46 -42.11
C ASP A 797 -11.70 -28.22 -41.61
N LEU A 798 -12.20 -27.62 -40.53
CA LEU A 798 -11.45 -26.64 -39.74
C LEU A 798 -10.73 -27.39 -38.63
N THR A 799 -9.51 -27.84 -38.95
CA THR A 799 -8.49 -28.16 -37.96
C THR A 799 -8.16 -26.89 -37.17
N PHE A 800 -8.90 -26.64 -36.11
CA PHE A 800 -8.45 -25.74 -35.06
C PHE A 800 -7.27 -26.39 -34.36
N ASP A 801 -6.10 -25.74 -34.41
CA ASP A 801 -4.98 -26.11 -33.56
C ASP A 801 -5.46 -26.16 -32.10
N GLU A 802 -5.20 -27.28 -31.41
CA GLU A 802 -5.48 -27.35 -29.98
C GLU A 802 -4.67 -26.24 -29.30
N PRO A 803 -5.27 -25.34 -28.50
CA PRO A 803 -4.51 -24.38 -27.71
C PRO A 803 -3.63 -25.20 -26.77
N GLU A 804 -2.31 -25.18 -27.03
CA GLU A 804 -1.41 -26.30 -26.73
C GLU A 804 -1.83 -27.07 -25.48
N LYS A 805 -2.33 -28.31 -25.66
CA LYS A 805 -2.46 -29.22 -24.53
C LYS A 805 -1.07 -29.39 -23.95
N LYS A 806 -0.80 -28.67 -22.86
CA LYS A 806 0.19 -29.04 -21.87
C LYS A 806 -0.23 -30.39 -21.34
N VAL A 807 0.21 -31.43 -22.05
CA VAL A 807 0.28 -32.79 -21.56
C VAL A 807 1.21 -32.68 -20.35
N TYR A 808 0.63 -32.56 -19.16
CA TYR A 808 1.34 -32.57 -17.88
C TYR A 808 1.85 -33.99 -17.60
N LYS A 809 2.72 -34.47 -18.48
CA LYS A 809 3.64 -35.60 -18.30
C LYS A 809 5.01 -35.09 -17.86
N GLU A 810 5.00 -34.14 -16.94
CA GLU A 810 5.99 -34.17 -15.88
C GLU A 810 5.27 -34.57 -14.60
N ASN A 811 5.53 -35.80 -14.14
CA ASN A 811 5.35 -36.13 -12.73
C ASN A 811 6.40 -35.33 -11.93
N LYS A 812 6.15 -34.03 -11.73
CA LYS A 812 6.78 -33.30 -10.63
C LYS A 812 6.38 -34.05 -9.37
N GLN A 813 7.37 -34.62 -8.68
CA GLN A 813 7.13 -35.66 -7.71
C GLN A 813 6.24 -35.15 -6.57
N LEU A 814 5.06 -35.75 -6.42
CA LEU A 814 4.57 -36.06 -5.08
C LEU A 814 5.69 -36.81 -4.36
N TRP A 815 6.05 -36.36 -3.16
CA TRP A 815 7.22 -36.87 -2.43
C TRP A 815 7.17 -38.40 -2.32
N PRO A 816 8.26 -39.13 -2.63
CA PRO A 816 8.18 -40.59 -2.81
C PRO A 816 7.85 -41.35 -1.52
N GLY A 817 6.58 -41.47 -1.17
CA GLY A 817 6.09 -42.13 0.06
C GLY A 817 4.65 -41.79 0.45
N TYR A 818 4.07 -40.70 -0.05
CA TYR A 818 2.70 -40.31 0.28
C TYR A 818 1.71 -40.63 -0.84
N GLU A 819 0.80 -41.59 -0.58
CA GLU A 819 -0.53 -41.53 -1.17
C GLU A 819 -1.34 -40.46 -0.41
N PRO A 820 -2.13 -39.62 -1.10
CA PRO A 820 -2.93 -38.59 -0.44
C PRO A 820 -4.09 -39.21 0.35
N PRO A 821 -4.61 -38.51 1.38
CA PRO A 821 -5.88 -38.90 2.00
C PRO A 821 -6.99 -38.81 0.94
N ASN A 822 -7.42 -39.98 0.46
CA ASN A 822 -8.26 -40.19 -0.72
C ASN A 822 -7.56 -39.80 -2.06
N PRO A 823 -7.05 -40.77 -2.86
CA PRO A 823 -6.42 -40.53 -4.18
C PRO A 823 -7.38 -40.07 -5.29
N ASN A 824 -8.51 -39.49 -4.91
CA ASN A 824 -9.59 -39.05 -5.79
C ASN A 824 -9.84 -37.53 -5.72
N ARG A 825 -9.30 -36.81 -4.71
CA ARG A 825 -9.41 -35.34 -4.62
C ARG A 825 -8.35 -34.66 -5.50
N ASN A 826 -8.76 -33.72 -6.35
CA ASN A 826 -7.84 -32.93 -7.16
C ASN A 826 -7.05 -31.92 -6.30
N VAL A 827 -5.83 -31.57 -6.70
CA VAL A 827 -4.97 -30.56 -6.02
C VAL A 827 -4.74 -29.38 -6.94
N ILE A 828 -4.87 -28.16 -6.43
CA ILE A 828 -4.66 -26.91 -7.18
C ILE A 828 -3.56 -26.04 -6.53
N GLU A 829 -2.77 -25.37 -7.38
CA GLU A 829 -1.82 -24.34 -6.97
C GLU A 829 -2.56 -23.01 -6.79
N GLY A 830 -2.34 -22.32 -5.67
CA GLY A 830 -3.10 -21.10 -5.34
C GLY A 830 -4.50 -21.39 -4.79
N THR A 831 -5.37 -20.37 -4.80
CA THR A 831 -6.72 -20.47 -4.23
C THR A 831 -7.74 -21.06 -5.21
N PHE A 832 -8.86 -21.55 -4.69
CA PHE A 832 -10.02 -21.90 -5.52
C PHE A 832 -10.49 -20.72 -6.37
N GLU A 833 -10.53 -19.51 -5.79
CA GLU A 833 -10.94 -18.28 -6.48
C GLU A 833 -10.07 -17.96 -7.70
N ASP A 834 -8.76 -18.21 -7.64
CA ASP A 834 -7.81 -17.97 -8.75
C ASP A 834 -7.99 -18.98 -9.89
N ASN A 835 -8.24 -20.25 -9.54
CA ASN A 835 -8.33 -21.36 -10.50
C ASN A 835 -9.70 -21.43 -11.21
N TYR A 836 -10.78 -21.20 -10.46
CA TYR A 836 -12.16 -21.38 -10.94
C TYR A 836 -12.89 -20.06 -11.22
N GLY A 837 -12.32 -18.94 -10.78
CA GLY A 837 -12.89 -17.60 -10.94
C GLY A 837 -14.01 -17.29 -9.94
N VAL A 838 -14.22 -16.00 -9.69
CA VAL A 838 -15.21 -15.50 -8.73
C VAL A 838 -16.58 -15.33 -9.41
N LYS A 839 -17.25 -16.44 -9.71
CA LYS A 839 -18.58 -16.47 -10.37
C LYS A 839 -19.72 -16.23 -9.36
N ILE A 840 -19.86 -15.00 -8.88
CA ILE A 840 -20.85 -14.59 -7.86
C ILE A 840 -21.98 -13.70 -8.44
N PRO A 841 -23.19 -13.69 -7.84
CA PRO A 841 -24.33 -12.92 -8.35
C PRO A 841 -24.30 -11.42 -7.98
N PHE A 842 -23.30 -10.95 -7.22
CA PHE A 842 -23.21 -9.57 -6.70
C PHE A 842 -21.82 -8.97 -6.90
N GLU A 843 -21.76 -7.65 -6.98
CA GLU A 843 -20.50 -6.91 -7.04
C GLU A 843 -20.13 -6.35 -5.65
N THR A 844 -18.82 -6.19 -5.41
CA THR A 844 -18.28 -5.65 -4.15
C THR A 844 -17.52 -4.35 -4.44
N PHE A 845 -17.91 -3.26 -3.78
CA PHE A 845 -17.46 -1.90 -4.06
C PHE A 845 -16.77 -1.26 -2.85
N GLN A 846 -15.58 -0.66 -3.04
CA GLN A 846 -14.81 -0.01 -1.96
C GLN A 846 -15.44 1.31 -1.51
N LEU A 847 -15.83 1.41 -0.24
CA LEU A 847 -16.26 2.66 0.39
C LEU A 847 -15.04 3.51 0.75
N LYS A 848 -15.09 4.81 0.44
CA LYS A 848 -13.97 5.74 0.65
C LYS A 848 -14.43 7.01 1.36
N ARG A 849 -13.52 7.62 2.13
CA ARG A 849 -13.69 8.89 2.85
C ARG A 849 -12.34 9.58 2.98
N LEU A 850 -12.31 10.88 3.26
CA LEU A 850 -11.11 11.52 3.82
C LEU A 850 -10.96 11.16 5.31
N SER A 851 -9.72 11.11 5.78
CA SER A 851 -9.38 11.22 7.21
C SER A 851 -9.41 12.68 7.66
N ASP A 852 -9.41 12.90 8.97
CA ASP A 852 -9.25 14.22 9.61
C ASP A 852 -7.92 14.93 9.21
N THR A 853 -6.98 14.16 8.64
CA THR A 853 -5.69 14.61 8.09
C THR A 853 -5.68 14.77 6.57
N GLY A 854 -6.85 14.75 5.92
CA GLY A 854 -7.00 14.98 4.47
C GLY A 854 -6.53 13.83 3.58
N LYS A 855 -6.28 12.63 4.11
CA LYS A 855 -5.86 11.45 3.33
C LYS A 855 -7.07 10.60 2.95
N LEU A 856 -7.14 10.17 1.70
CA LEU A 856 -8.18 9.24 1.23
C LEU A 856 -7.96 7.85 1.85
N MET A 857 -8.94 7.36 2.62
CA MET A 857 -8.94 6.06 3.27
C MET A 857 -10.07 5.18 2.73
N ILE A 858 -9.84 3.86 2.65
CA ILE A 858 -10.90 2.87 2.42
C ILE A 858 -11.54 2.56 3.77
N THR A 859 -12.84 2.80 3.91
CA THR A 859 -13.58 2.63 5.18
C THR A 859 -14.47 1.39 5.21
N GLY A 860 -14.38 0.52 4.20
CA GLY A 860 -15.10 -0.75 4.14
C GLY A 860 -15.54 -1.09 2.71
N TYR A 861 -16.48 -2.02 2.61
CA TYR A 861 -17.02 -2.50 1.33
C TYR A 861 -18.55 -2.49 1.33
N LEU A 862 -19.14 -2.33 0.15
CA LEU A 862 -20.58 -2.43 -0.12
C LEU A 862 -20.82 -3.56 -1.12
N ARG A 863 -21.70 -4.51 -0.78
CA ARG A 863 -22.16 -5.60 -1.66
C ARG A 863 -23.55 -5.29 -2.20
N CYS A 864 -23.71 -5.30 -3.52
CA CYS A 864 -24.99 -5.09 -4.18
C CYS A 864 -25.07 -5.74 -5.58
N ILE A 865 -26.30 -5.93 -6.07
CA ILE A 865 -26.59 -6.31 -7.46
C ILE A 865 -27.17 -5.08 -8.15
N ILE A 866 -26.60 -4.68 -9.29
CA ILE A 866 -27.08 -3.56 -10.12
C ILE A 866 -27.59 -4.14 -11.44
N ARG A 867 -28.82 -3.80 -11.82
CA ARG A 867 -29.45 -4.21 -13.08
C ARG A 867 -30.20 -3.03 -13.68
N MET A 868 -30.11 -2.81 -14.98
CA MET A 868 -31.02 -1.91 -15.70
C MET A 868 -31.86 -2.69 -16.70
N THR A 869 -33.09 -2.23 -16.90
CA THR A 869 -33.98 -2.67 -17.96
C THR A 869 -34.53 -1.45 -18.70
N TYR A 870 -35.14 -1.66 -19.87
CA TYR A 870 -36.02 -0.66 -20.47
C TYR A 870 -37.22 -0.34 -19.54
N ASP A 871 -38.02 0.68 -19.89
CA ASP A 871 -39.20 1.08 -19.09
C ASP A 871 -40.41 0.12 -19.21
N SER A 872 -40.17 -1.16 -18.95
CA SER A 872 -41.13 -2.21 -18.64
C SER A 872 -41.11 -2.50 -17.14
N ASN A 873 -42.21 -3.01 -16.56
CA ASN A 873 -42.22 -3.48 -15.16
C ASN A 873 -41.13 -4.56 -14.97
N PRO A 874 -40.10 -4.31 -14.13
CA PRO A 874 -38.92 -5.17 -14.11
C PRO A 874 -39.13 -6.38 -13.18
N ASP A 875 -38.98 -7.60 -13.72
CA ASP A 875 -39.20 -8.83 -12.95
C ASP A 875 -38.18 -8.98 -11.81
N GLN A 876 -38.69 -8.96 -10.57
CA GLN A 876 -37.93 -9.08 -9.33
C GLN A 876 -37.70 -10.54 -8.89
N LYS A 877 -38.26 -11.57 -9.55
CA LYS A 877 -38.09 -12.99 -9.15
C LYS A 877 -36.64 -13.37 -8.88
N TYR A 878 -35.72 -12.96 -9.75
CA TYR A 878 -34.29 -13.22 -9.59
C TYR A 878 -33.73 -12.61 -8.30
N LEU A 879 -33.92 -11.30 -8.09
CA LEU A 879 -33.45 -10.60 -6.88
C LEU A 879 -34.11 -11.18 -5.61
N ASN A 880 -35.39 -11.53 -5.67
CA ASN A 880 -36.12 -12.18 -4.58
C ASN A 880 -35.60 -13.60 -4.29
N SER A 881 -35.12 -14.35 -5.29
CA SER A 881 -34.49 -15.65 -5.08
C SER A 881 -33.12 -15.53 -4.37
N ILE A 882 -32.34 -14.48 -4.68
CA ILE A 882 -31.11 -14.17 -3.96
C ILE A 882 -31.42 -13.76 -2.51
N ILE A 883 -32.39 -12.85 -2.28
CA ILE A 883 -32.84 -12.48 -0.92
C ILE A 883 -33.31 -13.71 -0.14
N LYS A 884 -34.03 -14.63 -0.78
CA LYS A 884 -34.46 -15.89 -0.17
C LYS A 884 -33.24 -16.74 0.24
N ARG A 885 -32.28 -16.96 -0.66
CA ARG A 885 -31.04 -17.71 -0.38
C ARG A 885 -30.20 -17.08 0.74
N TYR A 886 -30.20 -15.75 0.89
CA TYR A 886 -29.60 -15.08 2.05
C TYR A 886 -30.35 -15.35 3.36
N LYS A 887 -31.69 -15.39 3.34
CA LYS A 887 -32.53 -15.63 4.53
C LYS A 887 -32.59 -17.10 4.94
N GLU A 888 -32.36 -18.03 4.02
CA GLU A 888 -32.25 -19.47 4.32
C GLU A 888 -30.86 -19.87 4.86
N VAL A 889 -29.87 -18.97 4.79
CA VAL A 889 -28.48 -19.22 5.20
C VAL A 889 -28.07 -18.21 6.28
N ASP A 890 -28.68 -18.36 7.45
CA ASP A 890 -28.36 -17.62 8.69
C ASP A 890 -27.07 -18.14 9.35
N THR A 891 -26.78 -19.45 9.23
CA THR A 891 -25.55 -20.06 9.73
C THR A 891 -25.10 -21.20 8.80
N LEU A 892 -23.80 -21.25 8.50
CA LEU A 892 -23.12 -22.37 7.85
C LEU A 892 -22.23 -23.11 8.85
N THR A 893 -21.99 -24.38 8.59
CA THR A 893 -20.87 -25.15 9.16
C THR A 893 -19.73 -25.10 8.13
N ALA A 894 -18.56 -24.62 8.56
CA ALA A 894 -17.35 -24.54 7.75
C ALA A 894 -16.32 -25.51 8.29
N ARG A 895 -15.94 -26.50 7.48
CA ARG A 895 -14.91 -27.50 7.80
C ARG A 895 -13.66 -27.21 7.01
N PHE A 896 -12.57 -26.90 7.70
CA PHE A 896 -11.24 -26.71 7.14
C PHE A 896 -10.43 -27.99 7.36
N TYR A 897 -10.23 -28.78 6.32
CA TYR A 897 -9.41 -29.99 6.36
C TYR A 897 -7.96 -29.61 6.09
N VAL A 898 -7.20 -29.31 7.15
CA VAL A 898 -5.83 -28.82 7.06
C VAL A 898 -4.87 -30.01 7.04
N LEU A 899 -4.18 -30.20 5.92
CA LEU A 899 -3.40 -31.40 5.63
C LEU A 899 -1.94 -31.24 6.03
N SER A 900 -1.29 -30.22 5.48
CA SER A 900 0.08 -29.84 5.82
C SER A 900 0.28 -28.33 5.69
N ALA A 901 1.30 -27.81 6.36
CA ALA A 901 1.91 -26.55 5.99
C ALA A 901 3.37 -26.79 5.58
N LYS A 902 3.96 -25.85 4.84
CA LYS A 902 5.33 -25.96 4.30
C LYS A 902 6.10 -24.65 4.35
N ASN A 903 7.43 -24.74 4.43
CA ASN A 903 8.35 -23.62 4.50
C ASN A 903 7.95 -22.58 5.57
N LEU A 904 7.42 -23.02 6.72
CA LEU A 904 7.01 -22.12 7.80
C LEU A 904 8.22 -21.41 8.38
N SER A 905 8.32 -20.10 8.15
CA SER A 905 9.47 -19.29 8.53
C SER A 905 9.15 -18.43 9.75
N ILE A 906 9.81 -18.69 10.89
CA ILE A 906 9.93 -17.75 12.00
C ILE A 906 11.29 -17.03 11.96
N LYS A 907 11.46 -15.99 12.80
CA LYS A 907 12.60 -15.06 12.73
C LYS A 907 13.92 -15.67 13.20
N ASP A 908 13.86 -16.65 14.09
CA ASP A 908 14.96 -17.04 14.98
C ASP A 908 15.77 -18.24 14.43
N GLU A 909 15.70 -18.47 13.11
CA GLU A 909 16.35 -19.53 12.29
C GLU A 909 16.08 -20.99 12.71
N LYS A 910 15.48 -21.24 13.88
CA LYS A 910 14.87 -22.51 14.26
C LYS A 910 13.57 -22.78 13.48
N PRO A 911 13.25 -24.05 13.18
CA PRO A 911 11.92 -24.44 12.73
C PRO A 911 10.88 -24.19 13.84
N PRO A 912 9.64 -23.76 13.51
CA PRO A 912 8.65 -23.34 14.49
C PRO A 912 7.96 -24.50 15.21
N SER A 913 7.54 -24.24 16.46
CA SER A 913 6.65 -25.12 17.22
C SER A 913 5.19 -24.75 16.94
N SER A 914 4.72 -25.12 15.74
CA SER A 914 3.51 -24.55 15.14
C SER A 914 2.19 -25.18 15.65
N TYR A 915 1.11 -24.39 15.66
CA TYR A 915 -0.27 -24.87 15.82
C TYR A 915 -1.26 -24.02 15.01
N VAL A 916 -2.44 -24.57 14.69
CA VAL A 916 -3.48 -23.89 13.89
C VAL A 916 -4.50 -23.17 14.80
N TRP A 917 -4.90 -21.97 14.40
CA TRP A 917 -5.94 -21.16 15.03
C TRP A 917 -6.88 -20.62 13.95
N LEU A 918 -8.19 -20.90 14.07
CA LEU A 918 -9.24 -20.26 13.26
C LEU A 918 -9.87 -19.12 14.08
N ASN A 919 -9.91 -17.91 13.54
CA ASN A 919 -10.57 -16.78 14.20
C ASN A 919 -11.39 -15.93 13.22
N SER A 920 -12.56 -15.47 13.69
CA SER A 920 -13.38 -14.48 12.98
C SER A 920 -12.66 -13.13 12.98
N VAL A 921 -12.64 -12.44 11.83
CA VAL A 921 -11.93 -11.15 11.68
C VAL A 921 -12.49 -10.05 12.59
N GLU A 922 -13.74 -10.18 13.06
CA GLU A 922 -14.35 -9.23 14.01
C GLU A 922 -14.14 -9.61 15.49
N GLY A 923 -13.47 -10.72 15.80
CA GLY A 923 -13.19 -11.13 17.19
C GLY A 923 -14.42 -11.48 18.02
N ILE A 924 -15.53 -11.83 17.37
CA ILE A 924 -16.83 -12.12 18.02
C ILE A 924 -16.78 -13.47 18.76
N GLU A 925 -16.18 -14.50 18.14
CA GLU A 925 -15.88 -15.79 18.76
C GLU A 925 -14.47 -16.26 18.36
N ASP A 926 -13.68 -16.67 19.36
CA ASP A 926 -12.30 -17.16 19.20
C ASP A 926 -12.27 -18.70 19.25
N TYR A 927 -12.15 -19.34 18.09
CA TYR A 927 -12.22 -20.79 17.96
C TYR A 927 -10.84 -21.45 18.08
N ARG A 928 -10.29 -21.52 19.31
CA ARG A 928 -9.06 -22.29 19.62
C ARG A 928 -9.34 -23.79 19.69
N PHE A 929 -9.48 -24.42 18.51
CA PHE A 929 -9.82 -25.84 18.37
C PHE A 929 -8.75 -26.81 18.91
N ASP A 930 -7.47 -26.45 18.85
CA ASP A 930 -6.38 -27.40 19.09
C ASP A 930 -5.42 -27.00 20.23
N LYS A 931 -4.82 -28.04 20.83
CA LYS A 931 -3.67 -27.99 21.74
C LYS A 931 -2.48 -28.78 21.23
N ARG A 932 -2.63 -29.54 20.14
CA ARG A 932 -1.55 -30.20 19.40
C ARG A 932 -0.61 -29.12 18.85
N VAL A 933 0.68 -29.36 19.04
CA VAL A 933 1.76 -28.47 18.61
C VAL A 933 2.75 -29.34 17.85
N PHE A 934 3.10 -28.91 16.66
CA PHE A 934 4.08 -29.55 15.80
C PHE A 934 5.43 -28.92 16.14
N ASN A 935 6.02 -29.40 17.24
CA ASN A 935 7.26 -28.87 17.79
C ASN A 935 8.39 -28.87 16.75
N GLU A 936 9.16 -27.78 16.70
CA GLU A 936 10.37 -27.59 15.90
C GLU A 936 10.28 -28.17 14.46
N ASN A 937 9.19 -27.90 13.72
CA ASN A 937 8.96 -28.40 12.36
C ASN A 937 8.43 -27.30 11.41
N SER A 938 9.18 -27.02 10.33
CA SER A 938 8.82 -26.05 9.27
C SER A 938 7.86 -26.58 8.21
N ASP A 939 7.68 -27.89 8.11
CA ASP A 939 6.82 -28.56 7.13
C ASP A 939 5.85 -29.54 7.82
N PRO A 940 5.01 -29.06 8.77
CA PRO A 940 4.22 -29.92 9.65
C PRO A 940 3.08 -30.63 8.90
N LEU A 941 2.99 -31.94 9.09
CA LEU A 941 1.86 -32.76 8.67
C LEU A 941 0.73 -32.69 9.72
N ILE A 942 -0.28 -31.86 9.44
CA ILE A 942 -1.33 -31.46 10.39
C ILE A 942 -2.49 -32.45 10.41
N MET A 943 -2.94 -32.87 9.22
CA MET A 943 -3.96 -33.92 8.98
C MET A 943 -5.18 -33.85 9.92
N THR A 944 -5.76 -32.66 10.10
CA THR A 944 -6.85 -32.42 11.06
C THR A 944 -7.99 -31.61 10.42
N CYS A 945 -9.23 -32.01 10.70
CA CYS A 945 -10.44 -31.25 10.38
C CYS A 945 -10.73 -30.23 11.50
N TYR A 946 -10.87 -28.96 11.14
CA TYR A 946 -11.31 -27.91 12.05
C TYR A 946 -12.70 -27.40 11.64
N SER A 947 -13.69 -27.61 12.50
CA SER A 947 -15.12 -27.53 12.18
C SER A 947 -15.80 -26.43 13.00
N MET A 948 -16.11 -25.30 12.35
CA MET A 948 -16.72 -24.13 12.99
C MET A 948 -18.13 -23.86 12.47
N LYS A 949 -18.91 -23.12 13.26
CA LYS A 949 -20.10 -22.43 12.75
C LYS A 949 -19.72 -21.01 12.36
N ALA A 950 -20.34 -20.50 11.30
CA ALA A 950 -20.21 -19.13 10.85
C ALA A 950 -21.61 -18.54 10.62
N LYS A 951 -21.93 -17.47 11.32
CA LYS A 951 -23.20 -16.73 11.25
C LYS A 951 -23.13 -15.58 10.24
N ASN A 952 -24.20 -15.41 9.46
CA ASN A 952 -24.29 -14.45 8.37
C ASN A 952 -24.79 -13.08 8.89
N PRO A 953 -24.15 -11.93 8.55
CA PRO A 953 -22.89 -11.77 7.80
C PRO A 953 -21.63 -11.72 8.70
N ASP A 954 -21.81 -11.75 10.01
CA ASP A 954 -20.83 -11.33 11.01
C ASP A 954 -19.51 -12.12 10.95
N GLU A 955 -19.58 -13.43 10.79
CA GLU A 955 -18.45 -14.37 10.90
C GLU A 955 -18.00 -14.94 9.55
N PHE A 956 -18.48 -14.37 8.45
CA PHE A 956 -18.17 -14.88 7.10
C PHE A 956 -16.78 -14.47 6.58
N TYR A 957 -15.98 -13.74 7.39
CA TYR A 957 -14.54 -13.60 7.19
C TYR A 957 -13.78 -14.37 8.28
N VAL A 958 -13.06 -15.41 7.88
CA VAL A 958 -12.30 -16.28 8.78
C VAL A 958 -10.82 -16.24 8.41
N ASN A 959 -9.96 -15.99 9.38
CA ASN A 959 -8.52 -16.16 9.24
C ASN A 959 -8.14 -17.58 9.65
N LEU A 960 -7.48 -18.31 8.75
CA LEU A 960 -6.72 -19.51 9.08
C LEU A 960 -5.29 -19.06 9.39
N SER A 961 -4.93 -19.11 10.67
CA SER A 961 -3.67 -18.62 11.20
C SER A 961 -2.81 -19.78 11.73
N LEU A 962 -1.49 -19.71 11.54
CA LEU A 962 -0.55 -20.60 12.22
C LEU A 962 0.32 -19.79 13.19
N TYR A 963 0.45 -20.30 14.41
CA TYR A 963 1.17 -19.67 15.51
C TYR A 963 2.29 -20.58 16.02
N ASP A 964 3.44 -19.98 16.34
CA ASP A 964 4.57 -20.59 17.04
C ASP A 964 4.33 -20.49 18.55
N LYS A 965 4.29 -21.64 19.24
CA LYS A 965 4.06 -21.71 20.68
C LYS A 965 5.36 -21.56 21.44
N GLN A 966 5.41 -20.60 22.38
CA GLN A 966 6.63 -20.34 23.17
C GLN A 966 6.43 -20.59 24.67
N GLU A 967 7.38 -21.29 25.31
CA GLU A 967 7.25 -21.73 26.71
C GLU A 967 7.26 -20.57 27.74
N GLN A 968 7.75 -19.38 27.37
CA GLN A 968 7.95 -18.24 28.28
C GLN A 968 7.51 -16.88 27.69
N ARG A 969 6.76 -16.88 26.58
CA ARG A 969 6.27 -15.68 25.87
C ARG A 969 4.85 -15.91 25.35
N ASN A 970 4.22 -14.87 24.83
CA ASN A 970 2.99 -15.03 24.05
C ASN A 970 3.31 -15.76 22.73
N ASP A 971 2.41 -16.65 22.31
CA ASP A 971 2.47 -17.37 21.03
C ASP A 971 2.61 -16.36 19.85
N GLU A 972 3.58 -16.56 18.94
CA GLU A 972 3.83 -15.63 17.82
C GLU A 972 3.12 -16.09 16.52
N LEU A 973 2.41 -15.19 15.85
CA LEU A 973 1.83 -15.44 14.54
C LEU A 973 2.93 -15.65 13.47
N ILE A 974 3.04 -16.87 12.94
CA ILE A 974 3.91 -17.22 11.81
C ILE A 974 3.35 -16.57 10.54
N GLY A 975 2.05 -16.78 10.30
CA GLY A 975 1.31 -16.16 9.21
C GLY A 975 -0.14 -16.65 9.15
N TYR A 976 -0.95 -15.98 8.34
CA TYR A 976 -2.35 -16.32 8.13
C TYR A 976 -2.77 -16.19 6.66
N THR A 977 -3.89 -16.83 6.32
CA THR A 977 -4.69 -16.55 5.13
C THR A 977 -6.12 -16.23 5.53
N GLU A 978 -6.72 -15.22 4.91
CA GLU A 978 -8.15 -14.93 5.05
C GLU A 978 -8.99 -15.75 4.07
N TYR A 979 -10.21 -16.09 4.48
CA TYR A 979 -11.28 -16.66 3.66
C TYR A 979 -12.53 -15.78 3.71
N ASP A 980 -13.16 -15.57 2.56
CA ASP A 980 -14.50 -14.99 2.44
C ASP A 980 -15.51 -16.10 2.17
N LEU A 981 -16.17 -16.56 3.23
CA LEU A 981 -17.14 -17.66 3.18
C LEU A 981 -18.41 -17.26 2.44
N GLU A 982 -18.71 -15.97 2.33
CA GLU A 982 -19.85 -15.46 1.56
C GLU A 982 -19.57 -15.60 0.06
N GLN A 983 -18.40 -15.15 -0.37
CA GLN A 983 -17.94 -15.28 -1.74
C GLN A 983 -17.83 -16.75 -2.15
N ARG A 984 -17.25 -17.61 -1.32
CA ARG A 984 -17.17 -19.06 -1.58
C ARG A 984 -18.56 -19.70 -1.64
N TRP A 985 -19.46 -19.39 -0.70
CA TRP A 985 -20.82 -19.93 -0.69
C TRP A 985 -21.64 -19.50 -1.91
N PHE A 986 -21.55 -18.24 -2.33
CA PHE A 986 -22.31 -17.71 -3.47
C PHE A 986 -21.65 -17.94 -4.84
N ASN A 987 -20.43 -18.49 -4.90
CA ASN A 987 -19.78 -18.87 -6.16
C ASN A 987 -20.49 -20.05 -6.83
N THR A 988 -20.94 -19.88 -8.06
CA THR A 988 -21.65 -20.91 -8.83
C THR A 988 -20.80 -22.16 -9.04
N GLU A 989 -19.51 -22.02 -9.37
CA GLU A 989 -18.64 -23.18 -9.63
C GLU A 989 -18.43 -24.05 -8.38
N TYR A 990 -18.27 -23.40 -7.22
CA TYR A 990 -18.15 -24.11 -5.94
C TYR A 990 -19.43 -24.91 -5.63
N GLN A 991 -20.61 -24.36 -5.94
CA GLN A 991 -21.89 -25.06 -5.76
C GLN A 991 -22.06 -26.21 -6.76
N GLU A 992 -21.62 -26.06 -8.02
CA GLU A 992 -21.64 -27.15 -9.01
C GLU A 992 -20.68 -28.29 -8.64
N ILE A 993 -19.48 -27.97 -8.15
CA ILE A 993 -18.52 -28.96 -7.66
C ILE A 993 -19.09 -29.68 -6.43
N LYS A 994 -19.58 -28.94 -5.44
CA LYS A 994 -20.26 -29.50 -4.25
C LYS A 994 -21.45 -30.39 -4.63
N PHE A 995 -22.22 -30.03 -5.66
CA PHE A 995 -23.37 -30.80 -6.14
C PHE A 995 -22.98 -32.10 -6.84
N LYS A 996 -21.84 -32.15 -7.54
CA LYS A 996 -21.25 -33.40 -8.07
C LYS A 996 -20.81 -34.31 -6.92
N GLY A 997 -20.26 -33.73 -5.84
CA GLY A 997 -20.10 -34.36 -4.54
C GLY A 997 -19.04 -33.67 -3.66
N LEU A 998 -19.08 -33.88 -2.34
CA LEU A 998 -18.08 -33.28 -1.43
C LEU A 998 -16.64 -33.70 -1.76
N LYS A 999 -16.44 -34.91 -2.32
CA LYS A 999 -15.15 -35.41 -2.78
C LYS A 999 -14.60 -34.73 -4.04
N GLU A 1000 -15.43 -34.01 -4.78
CA GLU A 1000 -14.99 -33.22 -5.94
C GLU A 1000 -14.38 -31.88 -5.52
N ILE A 1001 -14.59 -31.45 -4.25
CA ILE A 1001 -14.01 -30.23 -3.70
C ILE A 1001 -12.47 -30.39 -3.65
N PRO A 1002 -11.71 -29.54 -4.36
CA PRO A 1002 -10.27 -29.69 -4.51
C PRO A 1002 -9.49 -29.23 -3.27
N ILE A 1003 -8.27 -29.71 -3.16
CA ILE A 1003 -7.27 -29.31 -2.17
C ILE A 1003 -6.56 -28.06 -2.71
N GLU A 1004 -6.77 -26.91 -2.08
CA GLU A 1004 -6.13 -25.64 -2.44
C GLU A 1004 -4.86 -25.40 -1.63
N THR A 1005 -3.89 -24.72 -2.25
CA THR A 1005 -2.59 -24.41 -1.64
C THR A 1005 -2.49 -22.90 -1.45
N ARG A 1006 -2.67 -22.43 -0.22
CA ARG A 1006 -2.76 -20.99 0.11
C ARG A 1006 -1.46 -20.47 0.73
N ASP A 1007 -1.02 -19.31 0.29
CA ASP A 1007 0.11 -18.59 0.89
C ASP A 1007 -0.24 -18.02 2.26
N LEU A 1008 0.72 -18.08 3.20
CA LEU A 1008 0.60 -17.50 4.54
C LEU A 1008 1.38 -16.17 4.60
N TYR A 1009 0.77 -15.14 5.17
CA TYR A 1009 1.36 -13.80 5.30
C TYR A 1009 1.40 -13.36 6.77
N SER A 1010 2.46 -12.65 7.20
CA SER A 1010 2.42 -11.94 8.50
C SER A 1010 2.01 -10.48 8.27
N GLY A 1011 1.09 -9.96 9.09
CA GLY A 1011 0.42 -8.66 8.92
C GLY A 1011 1.30 -7.40 9.03
N HIS A 1012 2.62 -7.53 8.84
CA HIS A 1012 3.62 -6.47 8.85
C HIS A 1012 4.52 -6.49 7.60
N THR A 1013 4.46 -7.53 6.76
CA THR A 1013 5.32 -7.70 5.58
C THR A 1013 4.58 -8.38 4.43
N ALA A 1014 4.68 -7.85 3.22
CA ALA A 1014 4.15 -8.48 2.00
C ALA A 1014 4.98 -9.70 1.51
N MET A 1015 5.65 -10.40 2.43
CA MET A 1015 6.45 -11.60 2.15
C MET A 1015 5.69 -12.84 2.62
N LYS A 1016 5.65 -13.87 1.77
CA LYS A 1016 5.18 -15.21 2.11
C LYS A 1016 5.99 -15.75 3.31
N GLN A 1017 5.32 -16.36 4.28
CA GLN A 1017 5.90 -16.93 5.51
C GLN A 1017 5.74 -18.47 5.57
N GLY A 1018 5.33 -19.06 4.45
CA GLY A 1018 5.00 -20.47 4.28
C GLY A 1018 3.76 -20.62 3.39
N GLU A 1019 3.30 -21.85 3.22
CA GLU A 1019 2.05 -22.21 2.55
C GLU A 1019 1.29 -23.29 3.33
N VAL A 1020 -0.02 -23.37 3.13
CA VAL A 1020 -0.90 -24.38 3.75
C VAL A 1020 -1.74 -25.10 2.70
N GLN A 1021 -1.80 -26.43 2.78
CA GLN A 1021 -2.65 -27.28 1.94
C GLN A 1021 -3.91 -27.66 2.70
N VAL A 1022 -5.06 -27.33 2.13
CA VAL A 1022 -6.35 -27.36 2.81
C VAL A 1022 -7.49 -27.52 1.82
N TRP A 1023 -8.59 -28.16 2.20
CA TRP A 1023 -9.88 -27.99 1.51
C TRP A 1023 -10.95 -27.47 2.47
N LEU A 1024 -11.92 -26.74 1.93
CA LEU A 1024 -12.99 -26.08 2.66
C LEU A 1024 -14.36 -26.64 2.25
N GLU A 1025 -15.05 -27.30 3.17
CA GLU A 1025 -16.43 -27.73 2.99
C GLU A 1025 -17.38 -26.74 3.71
N LEU A 1026 -18.19 -26.03 2.93
CA LEU A 1026 -19.30 -25.20 3.41
C LEU A 1026 -20.63 -25.97 3.31
N LEU A 1027 -21.25 -26.20 4.46
CA LEU A 1027 -22.46 -27.02 4.63
C LEU A 1027 -23.52 -26.26 5.43
N THR A 1028 -24.78 -26.36 5.05
CA THR A 1028 -25.89 -25.99 5.92
C THR A 1028 -25.98 -26.93 7.12
N SER A 1029 -26.65 -26.52 8.20
CA SER A 1029 -26.85 -27.35 9.40
C SER A 1029 -27.51 -28.71 9.12
N LYS A 1030 -28.26 -28.83 8.01
CA LYS A 1030 -28.82 -30.11 7.55
C LYS A 1030 -27.75 -30.96 6.85
N GLU A 1031 -27.08 -30.40 5.84
CA GLU A 1031 -26.04 -31.12 5.09
C GLU A 1031 -24.89 -31.59 5.99
N ALA A 1032 -24.53 -30.80 7.02
CA ALA A 1032 -23.50 -31.15 7.99
C ALA A 1032 -23.90 -32.32 8.93
N ALA A 1033 -25.21 -32.58 9.09
CA ALA A 1033 -25.72 -33.73 9.82
C ALA A 1033 -25.90 -34.97 8.91
N GLU A 1034 -26.21 -34.77 7.63
CA GLU A 1034 -26.29 -35.84 6.62
C GLU A 1034 -24.91 -36.32 6.15
N ASN A 1035 -23.88 -35.47 6.20
CA ASN A 1035 -22.50 -35.77 5.81
C ASN A 1035 -21.58 -35.65 7.03
N PRO A 1036 -21.17 -36.76 7.68
CA PRO A 1036 -20.19 -36.73 8.76
C PRO A 1036 -18.81 -36.27 8.26
N GLU A 1037 -17.88 -36.02 9.18
CA GLU A 1037 -16.53 -35.52 8.85
C GLU A 1037 -15.64 -36.63 8.28
N GLU A 1038 -14.92 -36.32 7.18
CA GLU A 1038 -14.03 -37.29 6.53
C GLU A 1038 -12.81 -37.58 7.43
N ILE A 1039 -12.60 -38.85 7.77
CA ILE A 1039 -11.55 -39.26 8.70
C ILE A 1039 -10.19 -39.21 7.99
N LEU A 1040 -9.39 -38.18 8.29
CA LEU A 1040 -7.98 -38.12 7.93
C LEU A 1040 -7.20 -39.14 8.78
N MET A 1041 -6.27 -39.88 8.15
CA MET A 1041 -5.55 -40.98 8.81
C MET A 1041 -4.73 -40.47 10.02
N GLN A 1042 -4.99 -41.07 11.18
CA GLN A 1042 -4.23 -40.79 12.41
C GLN A 1042 -2.95 -41.65 12.49
N ARG A 1043 -2.02 -41.23 13.36
CA ARG A 1043 -0.78 -41.95 13.67
C ARG A 1043 -1.08 -43.40 14.08
N SER A 1044 -0.37 -44.36 13.48
CA SER A 1044 -0.30 -45.73 13.99
C SER A 1044 0.76 -45.78 15.08
N ASP A 1045 0.35 -45.93 16.35
CA ASP A 1045 1.23 -46.05 17.53
C ASP A 1045 1.98 -47.40 17.58
N THR A 1046 2.70 -47.72 16.50
CA THR A 1046 3.40 -48.99 16.29
C THR A 1046 4.77 -48.95 16.95
N ASP A 1047 5.07 -49.98 17.75
CA ASP A 1047 6.35 -50.16 18.44
C ASP A 1047 7.43 -50.73 17.48
N PHE A 1048 8.66 -50.23 17.57
CA PHE A 1048 9.83 -50.64 16.80
C PHE A 1048 11.03 -50.96 17.70
N GLU A 1049 11.95 -51.81 17.22
CA GLU A 1049 13.26 -52.08 17.85
C GLU A 1049 14.40 -51.68 16.89
N LEU A 1050 15.20 -50.69 17.30
CA LEU A 1050 16.44 -50.30 16.65
C LEU A 1050 17.62 -51.06 17.28
N ARG A 1051 18.31 -51.85 16.46
CA ARG A 1051 19.51 -52.61 16.81
C ARG A 1051 20.72 -51.89 16.22
N VAL A 1052 21.70 -51.49 17.02
CA VAL A 1052 22.94 -50.81 16.56
C VAL A 1052 24.15 -51.61 17.02
N ILE A 1053 25.16 -51.83 16.17
CA ILE A 1053 26.34 -52.64 16.48
C ILE A 1053 27.60 -51.79 16.45
N VAL A 1054 28.21 -51.61 17.63
CA VAL A 1054 29.53 -51.02 17.81
C VAL A 1054 30.60 -52.08 17.56
N TRP A 1055 31.19 -52.03 16.36
CA TRP A 1055 32.24 -52.98 16.00
C TRP A 1055 33.59 -52.59 16.60
N LYS A 1056 34.15 -51.44 16.19
CA LYS A 1056 35.51 -51.01 16.58
C LYS A 1056 35.80 -49.53 16.33
N LEU A 1057 36.80 -49.02 17.04
CA LEU A 1057 37.44 -47.71 16.83
C LEU A 1057 38.77 -47.85 16.08
N LYS A 1058 39.14 -46.82 15.32
CA LYS A 1058 40.44 -46.71 14.62
C LYS A 1058 40.92 -45.25 14.57
N ASP A 1059 42.22 -45.08 14.32
CA ASP A 1059 42.91 -43.81 14.09
C ASP A 1059 42.83 -42.85 15.30
N LEU A 1060 42.79 -43.42 16.51
CA LEU A 1060 42.62 -42.71 17.77
C LEU A 1060 43.85 -41.82 18.10
N ARG A 1061 43.65 -40.50 18.17
CA ARG A 1061 44.71 -39.49 18.40
C ARG A 1061 44.89 -39.12 19.89
N LEU A 1062 44.61 -40.07 20.78
CA LEU A 1062 44.42 -39.82 22.21
C LEU A 1062 45.73 -39.84 23.02
N LYS A 1063 46.27 -38.66 23.34
CA LYS A 1063 47.60 -38.50 23.97
C LYS A 1063 47.79 -39.18 25.34
N LYS A 1064 46.72 -39.46 26.13
CA LYS A 1064 46.79 -40.05 27.50
C LYS A 1064 45.54 -40.86 27.92
N CYS A 1065 44.89 -41.57 27.00
CA CYS A 1065 43.73 -42.43 27.29
C CYS A 1065 44.12 -43.90 27.18
N LYS A 1066 43.46 -44.79 27.94
CA LYS A 1066 43.77 -46.24 27.96
C LYS A 1066 42.54 -47.13 28.10
N ASN A 1067 41.52 -46.69 28.84
CA ASN A 1067 40.31 -47.48 29.10
C ASN A 1067 39.18 -46.79 28.36
N LEU A 1068 38.69 -47.40 27.29
CA LEU A 1068 37.65 -46.80 26.44
C LEU A 1068 36.35 -47.60 26.52
N CYS A 1069 35.24 -46.89 26.61
CA CYS A 1069 33.90 -47.38 26.29
C CYS A 1069 33.21 -46.38 25.36
N VAL A 1070 32.19 -46.86 24.66
CA VAL A 1070 31.30 -46.05 23.81
C VAL A 1070 29.93 -46.03 24.47
N LYS A 1071 29.32 -44.84 24.59
CA LYS A 1071 27.89 -44.71 24.88
C LYS A 1071 27.12 -44.55 23.56
N GLY A 1072 25.88 -45.00 23.54
CA GLY A 1072 24.90 -44.66 22.52
C GLY A 1072 23.55 -44.35 23.16
N TYR A 1073 22.92 -43.28 22.72
CA TYR A 1073 21.55 -42.93 23.12
C TYR A 1073 20.78 -42.32 21.93
N VAL A 1074 19.46 -42.33 22.04
CA VAL A 1074 18.53 -41.71 21.10
C VAL A 1074 17.44 -41.03 21.93
N GLU A 1075 17.06 -39.81 21.55
CA GLU A 1075 15.98 -39.06 22.21
C GLU A 1075 14.65 -39.37 21.51
N PHE A 1076 13.64 -39.80 22.29
CA PHE A 1076 12.33 -40.21 21.75
C PHE A 1076 11.21 -39.26 22.15
N GLU A 1077 11.22 -38.79 23.40
CA GLU A 1077 10.35 -37.75 23.95
C GLU A 1077 11.15 -36.94 25.00
N LYS A 1078 10.70 -35.72 25.35
CA LYS A 1078 11.28 -34.99 26.49
C LYS A 1078 11.26 -35.88 27.75
N ASP A 1079 12.40 -35.96 28.43
CA ASP A 1079 12.68 -36.78 29.61
C ASP A 1079 12.76 -38.32 29.41
N ASN A 1080 12.71 -38.84 28.17
CA ASN A 1080 12.81 -40.27 27.84
C ASN A 1080 14.03 -40.61 26.96
N GLU A 1081 15.25 -40.47 27.51
CA GLU A 1081 16.49 -41.00 26.92
C GLU A 1081 16.71 -42.48 27.28
N ILE A 1082 17.08 -43.31 26.31
CA ILE A 1082 17.56 -44.69 26.55
C ILE A 1082 19.07 -44.74 26.34
N GLU A 1083 19.86 -44.49 27.38
CA GLU A 1083 21.32 -44.64 27.37
C GLU A 1083 21.74 -46.12 27.42
N GLN A 1084 22.62 -46.56 26.51
CA GLN A 1084 23.33 -47.84 26.60
C GLN A 1084 24.84 -47.64 26.41
N VAL A 1085 25.65 -48.47 27.07
CA VAL A 1085 27.11 -48.30 27.17
C VAL A 1085 27.82 -49.61 26.90
N THR A 1086 28.87 -49.57 26.07
CA THR A 1086 29.72 -50.76 25.86
C THR A 1086 30.52 -51.08 27.12
N ASP A 1087 30.95 -52.32 27.22
CA ASP A 1087 32.04 -52.71 28.11
C ASP A 1087 33.36 -51.91 27.85
N VAL A 1088 34.32 -52.07 28.76
CA VAL A 1088 35.55 -51.26 28.79
C VAL A 1088 36.75 -51.99 28.18
N HIS A 1089 37.23 -51.51 27.04
CA HIS A 1089 38.47 -51.95 26.41
C HIS A 1089 39.68 -51.28 27.09
N LYS A 1090 40.54 -52.07 27.75
CA LYS A 1090 41.73 -51.60 28.47
C LYS A 1090 42.94 -51.49 27.54
N ASP A 1091 43.93 -50.67 27.92
CA ASP A 1091 45.18 -50.40 27.21
C ASP A 1091 45.08 -50.13 25.68
N ALA A 1092 43.99 -49.51 25.23
CA ALA A 1092 43.83 -49.03 23.84
C ALA A 1092 44.95 -48.03 23.45
N LYS A 1093 45.40 -48.08 22.20
CA LYS A 1093 46.45 -47.19 21.65
C LYS A 1093 45.93 -46.32 20.50
N ASP A 1094 45.67 -46.99 19.37
CA ASP A 1094 45.26 -46.45 18.07
C ASP A 1094 43.92 -47.05 17.59
N THR A 1095 43.58 -48.22 18.13
CA THR A 1095 42.38 -49.01 17.87
C THR A 1095 41.80 -49.58 19.16
N ALA A 1096 40.51 -49.93 19.14
CA ALA A 1096 39.82 -50.70 20.17
C ALA A 1096 38.66 -51.49 19.54
N VAL A 1097 38.37 -52.70 20.00
CA VAL A 1097 37.31 -53.57 19.46
C VAL A 1097 36.27 -53.88 20.54
N PHE A 1098 34.99 -53.77 20.20
CA PHE A 1098 33.88 -53.94 21.14
C PHE A 1098 32.96 -55.12 20.76
N ASN A 1099 32.59 -55.23 19.48
CA ASN A 1099 31.61 -56.21 18.98
C ASN A 1099 30.33 -56.21 19.86
N TRP A 1100 29.71 -55.03 20.03
CA TRP A 1100 28.67 -54.81 21.03
C TRP A 1100 27.35 -54.32 20.40
N ARG A 1101 26.23 -54.98 20.68
CA ARG A 1101 24.89 -54.55 20.22
C ARG A 1101 24.17 -53.66 21.24
N PHE A 1102 23.77 -52.45 20.85
CA PHE A 1102 22.71 -51.69 21.52
C PHE A 1102 21.33 -52.06 20.97
N LYS A 1103 20.30 -51.91 21.80
CA LYS A 1103 18.90 -52.23 21.51
C LYS A 1103 17.96 -51.16 22.07
N PHE A 1104 17.45 -50.28 21.23
CA PHE A 1104 16.50 -49.23 21.64
C PHE A 1104 15.08 -49.61 21.18
N ARG A 1105 14.05 -49.40 22.01
CA ARG A 1105 12.63 -49.59 21.65
C ARG A 1105 11.85 -48.30 21.86
N PHE A 1106 10.99 -47.96 20.90
CA PHE A 1106 10.24 -46.71 20.84
C PHE A 1106 9.06 -46.85 19.86
N LYS A 1107 8.22 -45.82 19.77
CA LYS A 1107 7.09 -45.74 18.82
C LYS A 1107 7.37 -44.77 17.68
N LEU A 1108 6.79 -45.04 16.51
CA LEU A 1108 6.77 -44.10 15.39
C LEU A 1108 5.41 -43.39 15.25
N PRO A 1109 5.38 -42.14 14.76
CA PRO A 1109 6.53 -41.28 14.44
C PRO A 1109 7.17 -40.69 15.70
N ALA A 1110 8.49 -40.85 15.83
CA ALA A 1110 9.32 -40.13 16.81
C ALA A 1110 9.54 -38.67 16.36
N PHE A 1111 9.88 -37.78 17.30
CA PHE A 1111 10.08 -36.35 17.00
C PHE A 1111 11.52 -35.97 16.64
N ASP A 1112 12.50 -36.74 17.12
CA ASP A 1112 13.90 -36.62 16.73
C ASP A 1112 14.36 -37.93 16.06
N SER A 1113 15.35 -37.83 15.18
CA SER A 1113 15.91 -38.90 14.38
C SER A 1113 17.43 -39.04 14.53
N MET A 1114 18.05 -38.30 15.46
CA MET A 1114 19.47 -38.34 15.73
C MET A 1114 19.86 -39.49 16.68
N LEU A 1115 20.76 -40.36 16.24
CA LEU A 1115 21.49 -41.31 17.09
C LEU A 1115 22.81 -40.69 17.55
N MET A 1116 22.95 -40.51 18.86
CA MET A 1116 24.09 -39.86 19.49
C MET A 1116 25.08 -40.91 20.01
N ILE A 1117 26.35 -40.81 19.61
CA ILE A 1117 27.40 -41.75 19.98
C ILE A 1117 28.56 -41.02 20.66
N GLU A 1118 28.88 -41.39 21.91
CA GLU A 1118 29.90 -40.71 22.71
C GLU A 1118 31.07 -41.63 23.08
N LEU A 1119 32.30 -41.09 23.10
CA LEU A 1119 33.53 -41.82 23.44
C LEU A 1119 34.09 -41.38 24.80
N TYR A 1120 34.20 -42.29 25.78
CA TYR A 1120 34.62 -41.98 27.15
C TYR A 1120 35.94 -42.62 27.57
N ASP A 1121 36.72 -41.93 28.43
CA ASP A 1121 37.76 -42.58 29.25
C ASP A 1121 37.11 -43.13 30.53
N ALA A 1122 36.80 -44.42 30.53
CA ALA A 1122 36.06 -45.12 31.57
C ALA A 1122 36.75 -45.13 32.95
N LYS A 1123 38.02 -44.70 33.05
CA LYS A 1123 38.73 -44.55 34.33
C LYS A 1123 38.76 -43.11 34.87
N LYS A 1124 38.45 -42.12 34.02
CA LYS A 1124 38.42 -40.70 34.39
C LYS A 1124 37.01 -40.09 34.38
N ASP A 1125 36.02 -40.88 33.99
CA ASP A 1125 34.64 -40.46 33.73
C ASP A 1125 34.58 -39.18 32.89
N LYS A 1126 35.22 -39.23 31.72
CA LYS A 1126 35.47 -38.06 30.89
C LYS A 1126 35.21 -38.33 29.43
N LEU A 1127 34.22 -37.62 28.88
CA LEU A 1127 33.97 -37.51 27.44
C LEU A 1127 35.23 -37.05 26.69
N LEU A 1128 35.50 -37.70 25.57
CA LEU A 1128 36.64 -37.46 24.69
C LEU A 1128 36.19 -36.80 23.37
N GLY A 1129 35.04 -37.23 22.85
CA GLY A 1129 34.42 -36.73 21.64
C GLY A 1129 33.10 -37.44 21.31
N THR A 1130 32.34 -36.86 20.38
CA THR A 1130 31.02 -37.33 19.94
C THR A 1130 31.00 -37.64 18.44
N ALA A 1131 29.96 -38.35 18.01
CA ALA A 1131 29.61 -38.60 16.63
C ALA A 1131 28.09 -38.72 16.53
N ASP A 1132 27.50 -37.88 15.68
CA ASP A 1132 26.06 -37.66 15.63
C ASP A 1132 25.55 -38.19 14.28
N ILE A 1133 24.47 -38.98 14.30
CA ILE A 1133 24.04 -39.79 13.16
C ILE A 1133 22.57 -39.50 12.83
N ASP A 1134 22.34 -38.82 11.72
CA ASP A 1134 21.01 -38.62 11.16
C ASP A 1134 20.44 -39.95 10.63
N LEU A 1135 19.27 -40.34 11.14
CA LEU A 1135 18.53 -41.52 10.70
C LEU A 1135 17.27 -41.16 9.87
N ASN A 1136 17.06 -39.91 9.43
CA ASN A 1136 15.85 -39.49 8.70
C ASN A 1136 15.54 -40.38 7.48
N ASP A 1137 16.50 -40.57 6.57
CA ASP A 1137 16.32 -41.45 5.39
C ASP A 1137 15.93 -42.89 5.80
N PHE A 1138 16.52 -43.37 6.90
CA PHE A 1138 16.33 -44.72 7.45
C PHE A 1138 14.96 -44.87 8.12
N TYR A 1139 14.49 -43.86 8.86
CA TYR A 1139 13.12 -43.79 9.40
C TYR A 1139 12.06 -43.68 8.30
N MET A 1140 12.32 -42.86 7.28
CA MET A 1140 11.40 -42.66 6.15
C MET A 1140 11.25 -43.93 5.30
N GLU A 1141 12.31 -44.73 5.13
CA GLU A 1141 12.22 -46.04 4.48
C GLU A 1141 11.34 -47.01 5.28
N VAL A 1142 11.58 -47.13 6.60
CA VAL A 1142 10.82 -48.03 7.49
C VAL A 1142 9.33 -47.67 7.57
N GLN A 1143 8.99 -46.38 7.69
CA GLN A 1143 7.59 -45.93 7.68
C GLN A 1143 6.88 -46.26 6.34
N LYS A 1144 7.61 -46.17 5.24
CA LYS A 1144 7.09 -46.37 3.88
C LYS A 1144 6.95 -47.83 3.48
N SER A 1145 7.74 -48.74 4.05
CA SER A 1145 7.67 -50.18 3.76
C SER A 1145 6.98 -51.02 4.84
N LEU A 1146 6.74 -50.47 6.04
CA LEU A 1146 6.33 -51.21 7.24
C LEU A 1146 7.18 -52.49 7.45
N GLY A 1147 8.51 -52.34 7.32
CA GLY A 1147 9.41 -53.48 7.25
C GLY A 1147 10.86 -53.13 7.57
N ILE A 1148 11.72 -54.14 7.49
CA ILE A 1148 13.12 -54.07 7.95
C ILE A 1148 13.96 -53.22 6.98
N SER A 1149 14.55 -52.14 7.50
CA SER A 1149 15.70 -51.46 6.87
C SER A 1149 17.00 -51.76 7.63
N SER A 1150 18.14 -51.67 6.94
CA SER A 1150 19.49 -51.83 7.51
C SER A 1150 20.46 -50.75 7.02
N LEU A 1151 20.99 -49.94 7.94
CA LEU A 1151 22.14 -49.08 7.71
C LEU A 1151 23.40 -49.95 7.60
N PRO A 1152 24.07 -50.01 6.42
CA PRO A 1152 25.20 -50.90 6.21
C PRO A 1152 26.41 -50.50 7.06
N ARG A 1153 27.31 -51.48 7.26
CA ARG A 1153 28.50 -51.35 8.11
C ARG A 1153 29.46 -50.25 7.64
N THR A 1154 29.36 -49.07 8.24
CA THR A 1154 29.97 -47.80 7.81
C THR A 1154 31.01 -47.30 8.81
N TRP A 1155 31.84 -46.33 8.38
CA TRP A 1155 32.83 -45.65 9.23
C TRP A 1155 32.46 -44.18 9.42
N ILE A 1156 32.21 -43.80 10.66
CA ILE A 1156 31.79 -42.45 11.06
C ILE A 1156 32.96 -41.76 11.79
N ASN A 1157 33.09 -40.44 11.59
CA ASN A 1157 34.11 -39.61 12.22
C ASN A 1157 33.70 -39.27 13.66
N VAL A 1158 34.67 -39.26 14.60
CA VAL A 1158 34.46 -38.81 15.98
C VAL A 1158 35.27 -37.53 16.23
N TYR A 1159 34.61 -36.46 16.69
CA TYR A 1159 35.21 -35.12 16.86
C TYR A 1159 35.30 -34.75 18.35
N SER A 1160 36.29 -33.94 18.74
CA SER A 1160 36.44 -33.56 20.16
C SER A 1160 35.51 -32.43 20.58
N THR A 1161 34.80 -32.61 21.69
CA THR A 1161 33.89 -31.63 22.33
C THR A 1161 34.58 -30.43 23.00
N LYS A 1162 35.78 -30.07 22.53
CA LYS A 1162 36.56 -28.93 23.03
C LYS A 1162 37.22 -28.12 21.92
N ASP A 1163 37.78 -28.82 20.94
CA ASP A 1163 38.68 -28.25 19.94
C ASP A 1163 38.22 -28.58 18.49
N GLU A 1164 37.06 -29.23 18.32
CA GLU A 1164 36.48 -29.77 17.07
C GLU A 1164 37.38 -30.70 16.22
N GLU A 1165 38.64 -30.93 16.62
CA GLU A 1165 39.55 -31.84 15.93
C GLU A 1165 38.99 -33.28 15.82
N LEU A 1166 39.20 -33.90 14.66
CA LEU A 1166 38.94 -35.33 14.43
C LEU A 1166 39.85 -36.18 15.33
N ILE A 1167 39.28 -36.82 16.37
CA ILE A 1167 40.02 -37.65 17.33
C ILE A 1167 40.12 -39.11 16.94
N GLY A 1168 39.28 -39.59 16.01
CA GLY A 1168 39.29 -40.97 15.52
C GLY A 1168 38.09 -41.28 14.63
N LYS A 1169 37.88 -42.56 14.35
CA LYS A 1169 36.70 -43.07 13.62
C LYS A 1169 36.11 -44.29 14.32
N ILE A 1170 34.80 -44.42 14.27
CA ILE A 1170 34.03 -45.56 14.77
C ILE A 1170 33.41 -46.34 13.61
N GLN A 1171 33.35 -47.66 13.73
CA GLN A 1171 32.66 -48.53 12.77
C GLN A 1171 31.34 -49.01 13.37
N LEU A 1172 30.24 -48.65 12.70
CA LEU A 1172 28.86 -48.88 13.14
C LEU A 1172 28.06 -49.58 12.03
N GLU A 1173 26.94 -50.20 12.42
CA GLU A 1173 25.99 -50.92 11.57
C GLU A 1173 24.65 -50.91 12.32
N ALA A 1174 23.51 -50.76 11.65
CA ALA A 1174 22.21 -50.72 12.33
C ALA A 1174 21.08 -51.36 11.52
N SER A 1175 20.05 -51.84 12.21
CA SER A 1175 18.82 -52.37 11.60
C SER A 1175 17.62 -52.03 12.46
N MET A 1176 16.49 -51.70 11.84
CA MET A 1176 15.24 -51.37 12.54
C MET A 1176 14.16 -52.37 12.12
N LEU A 1177 13.42 -52.89 13.09
CA LEU A 1177 12.35 -53.88 12.89
C LEU A 1177 11.10 -53.44 13.65
N LEU A 1178 9.93 -53.93 13.23
CA LEU A 1178 8.73 -53.92 14.07
C LEU A 1178 9.00 -54.66 15.38
N ALA A 1179 8.41 -54.22 16.50
CA ALA A 1179 8.59 -54.88 17.78
C ALA A 1179 8.10 -56.34 17.77
N GLU A 1180 7.03 -56.62 17.01
CA GLU A 1180 6.51 -57.99 16.83
C GLU A 1180 7.53 -58.91 16.13
N ASP A 1181 8.15 -58.45 15.03
CA ASP A 1181 9.24 -59.17 14.36
C ASP A 1181 10.45 -59.35 15.28
N ALA A 1182 10.77 -58.31 16.07
CA ALA A 1182 11.90 -58.31 16.99
C ALA A 1182 11.69 -59.23 18.21
N ASP A 1183 10.45 -59.48 18.62
CA ASP A 1183 10.07 -60.44 19.67
C ASP A 1183 9.91 -61.86 19.14
N MET A 1184 9.52 -62.02 17.88
CA MET A 1184 9.56 -63.31 17.16
C MET A 1184 10.99 -63.77 16.87
N ASP A 1185 11.90 -62.83 16.54
CA ASP A 1185 13.31 -63.09 16.31
C ASP A 1185 14.23 -62.28 17.27
N PRO A 1186 14.30 -62.68 18.56
CA PRO A 1186 14.97 -61.89 19.59
C PRO A 1186 16.49 -62.05 19.57
N VAL A 1187 17.19 -60.92 19.72
CA VAL A 1187 18.64 -60.85 19.93
C VAL A 1187 18.98 -60.25 21.30
N GLY A 1188 20.12 -60.65 21.86
CA GLY A 1188 20.65 -60.14 23.12
C GLY A 1188 21.39 -58.81 22.97
N GLU A 1189 21.43 -58.05 24.08
CA GLU A 1189 22.23 -56.82 24.23
C GLU A 1189 23.72 -57.17 24.37
N GLY A 1190 24.60 -56.30 23.87
CA GLY A 1190 26.04 -56.47 23.90
C GLY A 1190 26.48 -57.73 23.15
N ARG A 1191 26.92 -58.74 23.90
CA ARG A 1191 27.33 -60.08 23.43
C ARG A 1191 26.46 -61.20 24.03
N SER A 1192 25.36 -60.85 24.71
CA SER A 1192 24.50 -61.79 25.46
C SER A 1192 23.63 -62.68 24.56
N GLY A 1193 23.13 -63.78 25.13
CA GLY A 1193 22.20 -64.67 24.43
C GLY A 1193 20.79 -64.05 24.30
N PRO A 1194 20.11 -64.17 23.13
CA PRO A 1194 20.55 -64.87 21.91
C PRO A 1194 21.56 -64.06 21.10
N ASN A 1195 22.76 -64.59 20.91
CA ASN A 1195 23.85 -63.92 20.19
C ASN A 1195 23.88 -64.39 18.72
N LYS A 1196 22.97 -63.81 17.93
CA LYS A 1196 22.76 -64.06 16.50
C LYS A 1196 22.50 -62.74 15.78
N ASP A 1197 22.52 -62.77 14.45
CA ASP A 1197 22.14 -61.67 13.55
C ASP A 1197 22.86 -60.32 13.80
N PRO A 1198 24.17 -60.25 13.51
CA PRO A 1198 25.11 -61.37 13.38
C PRO A 1198 25.57 -61.87 14.77
N PRO A 1199 26.21 -63.05 14.87
CA PRO A 1199 26.88 -63.45 16.10
C PRO A 1199 28.09 -62.54 16.37
N LEU A 1200 28.22 -62.08 17.62
CA LEU A 1200 29.23 -61.13 18.07
C LEU A 1200 30.26 -61.80 18.99
N GLU A 1201 31.50 -61.94 18.51
CA GLU A 1201 32.60 -62.58 19.24
C GLU A 1201 33.19 -61.68 20.33
N THR A 1202 33.56 -62.27 21.47
CA THR A 1202 34.33 -61.60 22.54
C THR A 1202 35.71 -61.16 22.04
N PRO A 1203 36.05 -59.85 22.06
CA PRO A 1203 37.38 -59.41 21.62
C PRO A 1203 38.47 -59.81 22.61
N GLU A 1204 39.44 -60.63 22.19
CA GLU A 1204 40.61 -61.01 23.02
C GLU A 1204 41.50 -59.80 23.40
N ALA A 1205 41.46 -58.74 22.59
CA ALA A 1205 42.25 -57.54 22.80
C ALA A 1205 41.66 -56.63 23.89
N GLY A 1206 42.52 -56.11 24.77
CA GLY A 1206 42.14 -55.13 25.79
C GLY A 1206 41.33 -55.70 26.97
N ARG A 1207 41.15 -57.02 27.05
CA ARG A 1207 40.48 -57.69 28.17
C ARG A 1207 41.51 -58.34 29.09
N GLY A 1208 41.27 -58.25 30.40
CA GLY A 1208 42.02 -58.97 31.42
C GLY A 1208 41.18 -60.09 32.01
N PHE A 1209 41.79 -60.97 32.81
CA PHE A 1209 41.16 -62.11 33.50
C PHE A 1209 40.07 -61.68 34.51
N GLN A 1210 38.93 -61.20 34.00
CA GLN A 1210 37.83 -60.63 34.79
C GLN A 1210 36.46 -61.09 34.26
N GLU A 1211 36.37 -61.49 32.99
CA GLU A 1211 35.18 -62.19 32.46
C GLU A 1211 35.02 -63.59 33.07
N ILE A 1212 36.11 -64.29 33.41
CA ILE A 1212 36.06 -65.61 34.07
C ILE A 1212 35.43 -65.53 35.48
N GLU A 1213 35.67 -64.46 36.25
CA GLU A 1213 34.99 -64.26 37.54
C GLU A 1213 33.47 -64.07 37.34
N ASN A 1214 33.07 -63.33 36.29
CA ASN A 1214 31.67 -63.07 35.99
C ASN A 1214 30.93 -64.33 35.49
N GLU A 1215 31.56 -65.16 34.64
CA GLU A 1215 30.99 -66.45 34.21
C GLU A 1215 30.79 -67.43 35.37
N ILE A 1216 31.71 -67.44 36.34
CA ILE A 1216 31.56 -68.22 37.58
C ILE A 1216 30.39 -67.69 38.43
N TYR A 1217 30.24 -66.37 38.53
CA TYR A 1217 29.13 -65.75 39.27
C TYR A 1217 27.76 -65.99 38.61
N SER A 1218 27.64 -65.86 37.29
CA SER A 1218 26.37 -66.12 36.59
C SER A 1218 25.96 -67.60 36.68
N ALA A 1219 26.92 -68.52 36.57
CA ALA A 1219 26.66 -69.96 36.76
C ALA A 1219 26.16 -70.29 38.20
N GLU A 1220 26.66 -69.58 39.22
CA GLU A 1220 26.16 -69.67 40.60
C GLU A 1220 24.71 -69.16 40.74
N GLU A 1221 24.35 -68.08 40.04
CA GLU A 1221 22.98 -67.51 40.07
C GLU A 1221 21.98 -68.37 39.30
N ASP A 1222 22.34 -68.90 38.13
CA ASP A 1222 21.49 -69.85 37.38
C ASP A 1222 21.26 -71.15 38.18
N LEU A 1223 22.27 -71.65 38.90
CA LEU A 1223 22.10 -72.78 39.82
C LEU A 1223 21.15 -72.44 40.99
N LYS A 1224 21.13 -71.20 41.49
CA LYS A 1224 20.14 -70.74 42.50
C LYS A 1224 18.74 -70.63 41.88
N SER A 1225 18.62 -70.09 40.67
CA SER A 1225 17.39 -69.96 39.88
C SER A 1225 16.73 -71.32 39.62
N LEU A 1226 17.51 -72.28 39.11
CA LEU A 1226 17.07 -73.66 38.88
C LEU A 1226 16.63 -74.34 40.18
N ARG A 1227 17.40 -74.22 41.28
CA ARG A 1227 17.01 -74.77 42.59
C ARG A 1227 15.72 -74.15 43.13
N LYS A 1228 15.44 -72.86 42.86
CA LYS A 1228 14.18 -72.19 43.23
C LYS A 1228 13.00 -72.74 42.39
N LYS A 1229 13.16 -72.85 41.07
CA LYS A 1229 12.15 -73.44 40.16
C LYS A 1229 11.86 -74.91 40.53
N PHE A 1230 12.88 -75.72 40.78
CA PHE A 1230 12.72 -77.14 41.14
C PHE A 1230 11.97 -77.34 42.46
N ARG A 1231 12.18 -76.47 43.46
CA ARG A 1231 11.39 -76.46 44.71
C ARG A 1231 9.92 -76.13 44.48
N ILE A 1232 9.61 -75.23 43.55
CA ILE A 1232 8.23 -74.88 43.18
C ILE A 1232 7.55 -76.05 42.47
N TYR A 1233 8.23 -76.75 41.55
CA TYR A 1233 7.68 -77.95 40.93
C TYR A 1233 7.46 -79.10 41.93
N ILE A 1234 8.36 -79.31 42.90
CA ILE A 1234 8.14 -80.29 43.98
C ILE A 1234 6.95 -79.89 44.86
N ALA A 1235 6.79 -78.61 45.20
CA ALA A 1235 5.64 -78.13 45.96
C ALA A 1235 4.31 -78.34 45.19
N LEU A 1236 4.27 -78.00 43.89
CA LEU A 1236 3.12 -78.26 43.03
C LEU A 1236 2.80 -79.75 42.92
N PHE A 1237 3.81 -80.61 42.78
CA PHE A 1237 3.64 -82.07 42.72
C PHE A 1237 3.09 -82.63 44.04
N ILE A 1238 3.56 -82.13 45.19
CA ILE A 1238 3.02 -82.49 46.51
C ILE A 1238 1.57 -81.99 46.67
N CYS A 1239 1.25 -80.77 46.22
CA CYS A 1239 -0.13 -80.27 46.21
C CYS A 1239 -1.04 -81.12 45.32
N ILE A 1240 -0.60 -81.52 44.13
CA ILE A 1240 -1.35 -82.42 43.23
C ILE A 1240 -1.57 -83.78 43.90
N ILE A 1241 -0.55 -84.36 44.53
CA ILE A 1241 -0.71 -85.60 45.30
C ILE A 1241 -1.76 -85.43 46.40
N ILE A 1242 -1.67 -84.38 47.23
CA ILE A 1242 -2.63 -84.11 48.31
C ILE A 1242 -4.05 -83.92 47.75
N CYS A 1243 -4.22 -83.14 46.68
CA CYS A 1243 -5.51 -82.91 46.02
C CYS A 1243 -6.10 -84.17 45.37
N VAL A 1244 -5.30 -85.18 45.05
CA VAL A 1244 -5.77 -86.49 44.54
C VAL A 1244 -6.03 -87.48 45.69
N THR A 1245 -5.12 -87.57 46.67
CA THR A 1245 -5.24 -88.55 47.76
C THR A 1245 -6.29 -88.18 48.80
N VAL A 1246 -6.48 -86.90 49.12
CA VAL A 1246 -7.45 -86.48 50.15
C VAL A 1246 -8.89 -86.82 49.75
N PRO A 1247 -9.38 -86.53 48.52
CA PRO A 1247 -10.70 -86.98 48.08
C PRO A 1247 -10.84 -88.51 48.08
N ILE A 1248 -9.82 -89.24 47.62
CA ILE A 1248 -9.84 -90.72 47.61
C ILE A 1248 -9.96 -91.29 49.03
N VAL A 1249 -9.21 -90.75 50.00
CA VAL A 1249 -9.28 -91.17 51.40
C VAL A 1249 -10.63 -90.81 52.03
N ILE A 1250 -11.18 -89.63 51.75
CA ILE A 1250 -12.51 -89.22 52.25
C ILE A 1250 -13.62 -90.11 51.68
N VAL A 1251 -13.57 -90.45 50.38
CA VAL A 1251 -14.52 -91.38 49.74
C VAL A 1251 -14.34 -92.84 50.22
N SER A 1252 -13.22 -93.18 50.85
CA SER A 1252 -13.03 -94.47 51.53
C SER A 1252 -13.42 -94.49 53.02
N ALA A 1253 -13.89 -93.37 53.56
CA ALA A 1253 -14.21 -93.16 54.97
C ALA A 1253 -15.67 -92.71 55.21
N ILE A 1254 -16.52 -92.80 54.18
CA ILE A 1254 -17.97 -92.54 54.18
C ILE A 1254 -18.67 -93.81 53.65
#